data_AF-A0A496Y0U5-F1
#
_entry.id   AF-A0A496Y0U5-F1
#
_cell.length_a   1.000
_cell.length_b   1.000
_cell.length_c   1.000
_cell.angle_alpha   90.00
_cell.angle_beta   90.00
_cell.angle_gamma   90.00
#
_symmetry.space_group_name_H-M   'P 1'
#
loop_
_entity.id
_entity.type
_entity.pdbx_description
1 polymer ?
#
loop_
_entity_poly.entity_id
_entity_poly.type
_entity_poly.pdbx_seq_one_letter_code
_entity_poly.pdbx_strand_id
1 'polypeptide(L)'
;MAKAKQKRVLKKINKLWRTGKYWEWLRLVEQEGLVAAQAPQWQEAWQNLSRRALRLPNHLEEFWERLPKLKNIPDNPDIVFIRLLQDFLDDEAVRPEIGSLTGLSPAAQLLRDKILAWSWDSGQDKKIDRIIKVLVNQPEKVTGRTFTELNKLLKTAPLSESLQSLSKDINQIRKFNAKAAVIRNWVGLTDQELKMLDNRLDRVARSLTPALREVLLYPFIYQAVQLFERLVDREVFDELAHLAAVMPFIFSQAAGPQAEDIKNRCRQLAGEIGTEAEVDDYLKQALSQDLEAKIAVLGKVRLALRALNPSGKLIRRFYNLYERVMDEIGDRQGQLAPRERFDLMQVMDPLIYGDLDWLMDDPEALRFFLNRVLNSGCGGVLISTLALLTGERTANQPLKQKAWANLRNLPYPGDNELIRILDDFEQIIFPNVRLVKDLIELYPTEVGLRSLLFERLGAELKMFLLTSAMGLKFEKSASINQSLKKVLQQTVQKFKQDLAELEDYEEVMVLKDLAECFSEGYLTTQGYRALFQKVYNRLPSFDDLIFQIDRYFPDIRGIGHDFDELFLNMAAGDWLDKQEELLFQFILEHHDDLRNASLESIELVVDRFCHPEFMHPNGLNFFLQLGSCLEERVKNGEAAAMALQNRIINLLLEYRQIRATRRKSTR
;
A
#
# COMPACT_ATOMS: atom_id res chain seq x y z
N MET A 1 74.96 24.19 9.11
CA MET A 1 73.80 23.94 8.22
C MET A 1 74.07 24.51 6.83
N ALA A 2 73.71 23.80 5.75
CA ALA A 2 73.84 24.30 4.38
C ALA A 2 72.98 25.57 4.15
N LYS A 3 73.57 26.63 3.58
CA LYS A 3 72.96 27.97 3.37
C LYS A 3 71.55 27.92 2.73
N ALA A 4 71.29 26.93 1.86
CA ALA A 4 69.98 26.73 1.22
C ALA A 4 68.87 26.28 2.19
N LYS A 5 69.20 25.43 3.18
CA LYS A 5 68.23 24.97 4.20
C LYS A 5 67.81 26.13 5.10
N GLN A 6 68.76 26.95 5.52
CA GLN A 6 68.53 28.12 6.37
C GLN A 6 67.62 29.17 5.70
N LYS A 7 67.83 29.45 4.40
CA LYS A 7 66.96 30.36 3.62
C LYS A 7 65.52 29.85 3.49
N ARG A 8 65.33 28.53 3.34
CA ARG A 8 64.00 27.90 3.28
C ARG A 8 63.27 27.96 4.64
N VAL A 9 63.99 27.67 5.73
CA VAL A 9 63.47 27.76 7.10
C VAL A 9 63.01 29.18 7.42
N LEU A 10 63.85 30.19 7.16
CA LEU A 10 63.51 31.60 7.37
C LEU A 10 62.29 32.05 6.55
N LYS A 11 62.15 31.60 5.29
CA LYS A 11 60.96 31.88 4.48
C LYS A 11 59.69 31.29 5.10
N LYS A 12 59.78 30.10 5.70
CA LYS A 12 58.66 29.43 6.37
C LYS A 12 58.28 30.11 7.68
N ILE A 13 59.27 30.48 8.51
CA ILE A 13 59.08 31.26 9.74
C ILE A 13 58.37 32.60 9.41
N ASN A 14 58.86 33.34 8.42
CA ASN A 14 58.24 34.61 8.01
C ASN A 14 56.81 34.42 7.48
N LYS A 15 56.53 33.32 6.77
CA LYS A 15 55.17 33.02 6.30
C LYS A 15 54.22 32.76 7.47
N LEU A 16 54.61 31.90 8.42
CA LEU A 16 53.78 31.56 9.58
C LEU A 16 53.45 32.78 10.42
N TRP A 17 54.44 33.67 10.62
CA TRP A 17 54.27 34.95 11.30
C TRP A 17 53.21 35.82 10.63
N ARG A 18 53.34 36.07 9.32
CA ARG A 18 52.39 36.88 8.54
C ARG A 18 50.97 36.31 8.55
N THR A 19 50.83 34.99 8.66
CA THR A 19 49.52 34.32 8.71
C THR A 19 48.95 34.21 10.13
N GLY A 20 49.62 34.73 11.17
CA GLY A 20 49.15 34.67 12.55
C GLY A 20 49.10 33.25 13.15
N LYS A 21 49.87 32.31 12.58
CA LYS A 21 49.96 30.91 13.01
C LYS A 21 51.01 30.75 14.11
N TYR A 22 50.74 31.36 15.26
CA TYR A 22 51.72 31.57 16.32
C TYR A 22 52.20 30.26 16.96
N TRP A 23 51.34 29.25 17.14
CA TRP A 23 51.75 27.94 17.68
C TRP A 23 52.74 27.21 16.77
N GLU A 24 52.43 27.14 15.47
CA GLU A 24 53.32 26.52 14.49
C GLU A 24 54.62 27.31 14.33
N TRP A 25 54.54 28.63 14.49
CA TRP A 25 55.69 29.52 14.46
C TRP A 25 56.62 29.27 15.65
N LEU A 26 56.10 29.26 16.89
CA LEU A 26 56.87 29.01 18.11
C LEU A 26 57.59 27.65 18.05
N ARG A 27 56.87 26.61 17.64
CA ARG A 27 57.44 25.27 17.50
C ARG A 27 58.59 25.23 16.50
N LEU A 28 58.45 25.89 15.36
CA LEU A 28 59.49 25.91 14.32
C LEU A 28 60.72 26.73 14.73
N VAL A 29 60.52 27.86 15.43
CA VAL A 29 61.61 28.71 15.93
C VAL A 29 62.40 28.01 17.03
N GLU A 30 61.73 27.25 17.90
CA GLU A 30 62.37 26.44 18.93
C GLU A 30 63.15 25.25 18.36
N GLN A 31 62.55 24.48 17.43
CA GLN A 31 63.19 23.33 16.80
C GLN A 31 64.48 23.71 16.06
N GLU A 32 64.54 24.91 15.49
CA GLU A 32 65.69 25.42 14.75
C GLU A 32 66.66 26.21 15.64
N GLY A 33 66.42 26.30 16.96
CA GLY A 33 67.30 26.98 17.92
C GLY A 33 67.37 28.51 17.74
N LEU A 34 66.33 29.13 17.19
CA LEU A 34 66.30 30.54 16.80
C LEU A 34 65.63 31.47 17.83
N VAL A 35 65.33 30.97 19.03
CA VAL A 35 64.62 31.72 20.09
C VAL A 35 65.33 33.04 20.41
N ALA A 36 66.63 33.02 20.67
CA ALA A 36 67.41 34.22 21.00
C ALA A 36 67.49 35.22 19.83
N ALA A 37 67.57 34.71 18.59
CA ALA A 37 67.67 35.54 17.38
C ALA A 37 66.34 36.23 17.01
N GLN A 38 65.21 35.75 17.54
CA GLN A 38 63.86 36.26 17.29
C GLN A 38 63.16 36.64 18.60
N ALA A 39 63.91 37.08 19.61
CA ALA A 39 63.38 37.33 20.96
C ALA A 39 62.16 38.28 21.00
N PRO A 40 62.12 39.40 20.22
CA PRO A 40 60.93 40.27 20.19
C PRO A 40 59.69 39.56 19.64
N GLN A 41 59.82 38.86 18.51
CA GLN A 41 58.71 38.11 17.89
C GLN A 41 58.29 36.92 18.77
N TRP A 42 59.23 36.31 19.49
CA TRP A 42 58.95 35.26 20.46
C TRP A 42 58.03 35.77 21.58
N GLN A 43 58.36 36.92 22.18
CA GLN A 43 57.53 37.54 23.21
C GLN A 43 56.15 37.95 22.67
N GLU A 44 56.09 38.53 21.47
CA GLU A 44 54.84 38.97 20.86
C GLU A 44 53.92 37.79 20.49
N ALA A 45 54.46 36.66 20.03
CA ALA A 45 53.67 35.44 19.81
C ALA A 45 53.00 34.96 21.10
N TRP A 46 53.77 34.90 22.19
CA TRP A 46 53.27 34.45 23.49
C TRP A 46 52.22 35.39 24.06
N GLN A 47 52.40 36.71 23.95
CA GLN A 47 51.39 37.70 24.35
C GLN A 47 50.08 37.58 23.56
N ASN A 48 50.16 37.32 22.26
CA ASN A 48 48.96 37.13 21.43
C ASN A 48 48.23 35.83 21.79
N LEU A 49 48.97 34.75 22.06
CA LEU A 49 48.39 33.47 22.46
C LEU A 49 47.75 33.54 23.85
N SER A 50 48.42 34.14 24.85
CA SER A 50 47.85 34.29 26.19
C SER A 50 46.60 35.18 26.17
N ARG A 51 46.62 36.29 25.43
CA ARG A 51 45.44 37.17 25.27
C ARG A 51 44.26 36.45 24.61
N ARG A 52 44.50 35.58 23.62
CA ARG A 52 43.43 34.79 22.97
C ARG A 52 42.87 33.74 23.92
N ALA A 53 43.73 33.03 24.64
CA ALA A 53 43.34 32.02 25.63
C ALA A 53 42.44 32.62 26.73
N LEU A 54 42.79 33.80 27.25
CA LEU A 54 42.00 34.48 28.29
C LEU A 54 40.66 35.03 27.80
N ARG A 55 40.38 35.03 26.48
CA ARG A 55 39.17 35.63 25.90
C ARG A 55 38.12 34.61 25.48
N LEU A 56 38.52 33.43 25.00
CA LEU A 56 37.60 32.42 24.45
C LEU A 56 37.94 31.01 24.94
N PRO A 57 36.95 30.20 25.37
CA PRO A 57 37.18 28.84 25.90
C PRO A 57 37.99 27.93 24.96
N ASN A 58 37.65 27.89 23.67
CA ASN A 58 38.34 27.01 22.72
C ASN A 58 39.84 27.36 22.56
N HIS A 59 40.21 28.63 22.74
CA HIS A 59 41.63 29.03 22.70
C HIS A 59 42.36 28.72 24.00
N LEU A 60 41.66 28.64 25.13
CA LEU A 60 42.22 28.20 26.40
C LEU A 60 42.54 26.70 26.35
N GLU A 61 41.62 25.88 25.84
CA GLU A 61 41.84 24.45 25.61
C GLU A 61 42.99 24.21 24.64
N GLU A 62 43.01 24.90 23.49
CA GLU A 62 44.14 24.83 22.54
C GLU A 62 45.46 25.21 23.20
N PHE A 63 45.45 26.18 24.12
CA PHE A 63 46.63 26.60 24.86
C PHE A 63 47.16 25.48 25.76
N TRP A 64 46.30 24.88 26.59
CA TRP A 64 46.68 23.76 27.45
C TRP A 64 47.14 22.53 26.67
N GLU A 65 46.51 22.23 25.54
CA GLU A 65 46.88 21.07 24.71
C GLU A 65 48.25 21.26 24.02
N ARG A 66 48.59 22.49 23.64
CA ARG A 66 49.83 22.79 22.88
C ARG A 66 51.00 23.20 23.76
N LEU A 67 50.76 23.72 24.95
CA LEU A 67 51.80 24.20 25.87
C LEU A 67 52.84 23.13 26.23
N PRO A 68 52.48 21.86 26.56
CA PRO A 68 53.45 20.81 26.90
C PRO A 68 54.39 20.42 25.73
N LYS A 69 54.04 20.81 24.50
CA LYS A 69 54.79 20.46 23.28
C LYS A 69 55.98 21.40 23.03
N LEU A 70 56.15 22.45 23.85
CA LEU A 70 57.23 23.44 23.76
C LEU A 70 58.12 23.38 25.01
N LYS A 71 59.43 23.63 24.84
CA LYS A 71 60.41 23.57 25.96
C LYS A 71 60.66 24.94 26.61
N ASN A 72 60.72 26.00 25.81
CA ASN A 72 61.10 27.35 26.24
C ASN A 72 59.86 28.21 26.48
N ILE A 73 59.18 27.97 27.60
CA ILE A 73 57.99 28.74 27.97
C ILE A 73 58.45 30.01 28.71
N PRO A 74 58.02 31.22 28.30
CA PRO A 74 58.36 32.45 29.01
C PRO A 74 57.72 32.49 30.40
N ASP A 75 58.44 33.05 31.36
CA ASP A 75 57.93 33.36 32.69
C ASP A 75 57.08 34.66 32.66
N ASN A 76 55.93 34.59 31.98
CA ASN A 76 54.98 35.68 31.87
C ASN A 76 53.81 35.45 32.86
N PRO A 77 53.41 36.44 33.67
CA PRO A 77 52.33 36.30 34.64
C PRO A 77 51.02 35.74 34.07
N ASP A 78 50.61 36.13 32.85
CA ASP A 78 49.39 35.63 32.21
C ASP A 78 49.53 34.14 31.82
N ILE A 79 50.72 33.71 31.40
CA ILE A 79 50.98 32.30 31.04
C ILE A 79 50.99 31.44 32.31
N VAL A 80 51.62 31.93 33.38
CA VAL A 80 51.62 31.27 34.69
C VAL A 80 50.19 31.18 35.23
N PHE A 81 49.41 32.25 35.12
CA PHE A 81 47.99 32.25 35.51
C PHE A 81 47.17 31.24 34.70
N ILE A 82 47.33 31.16 33.38
CA ILE A 82 46.64 30.17 32.54
C ILE A 82 47.00 28.74 32.94
N ARG A 83 48.25 28.48 33.32
CA ARG A 83 48.67 27.15 33.82
C ARG A 83 48.01 26.82 35.15
N LEU A 84 48.10 27.73 36.13
CA LEU A 84 47.47 27.54 37.43
C LEU A 84 45.94 27.47 37.33
N LEU A 85 45.33 28.04 36.29
CA LEU A 85 43.91 27.87 36.02
C LEU A 85 43.56 26.41 35.68
N GLN A 86 44.45 25.69 35.01
CA GLN A 86 44.28 24.26 34.74
C GLN A 86 44.33 23.47 36.05
N ASP A 87 45.37 23.68 36.84
CA ASP A 87 45.56 23.02 38.13
C ASP A 87 44.41 23.33 39.11
N PHE A 88 43.88 24.56 39.07
CA PHE A 88 42.70 24.97 39.83
C PHE A 88 41.42 24.20 39.40
N LEU A 89 41.26 23.94 38.11
CA LEU A 89 40.12 23.16 37.58
C LEU A 89 40.28 21.67 37.86
N ASP A 90 41.50 21.20 38.06
CA ASP A 90 41.84 19.83 38.47
C ASP A 90 41.82 19.65 40.02
N ASP A 91 41.22 20.60 40.74
CA ASP A 91 41.07 20.63 42.21
C ASP A 91 42.40 20.66 43.00
N GLU A 92 43.50 21.13 42.38
CA GLU A 92 44.76 21.31 43.08
C GLU A 92 44.75 22.56 43.98
N ALA A 93 45.60 22.56 45.01
CA ALA A 93 45.65 23.60 46.05
C ALA A 93 46.39 24.89 45.60
N VAL A 94 46.09 25.41 44.41
CA VAL A 94 46.81 26.52 43.77
C VAL A 94 46.20 27.92 44.02
N ARG A 95 45.09 28.01 44.76
CA ARG A 95 44.42 29.29 45.08
C ARG A 95 45.34 30.36 45.70
N PRO A 96 46.22 30.04 46.68
CA PRO A 96 47.16 31.03 47.23
C PRO A 96 48.14 31.56 46.19
N GLU A 97 48.62 30.67 45.31
CA GLU A 97 49.56 31.00 44.24
C GLU A 97 48.91 31.93 43.22
N ILE A 98 47.68 31.60 42.78
CA ILE A 98 46.85 32.45 41.92
C ILE A 98 46.64 33.84 42.54
N GLY A 99 46.39 33.91 43.86
CA GLY A 99 46.18 35.16 44.59
C GLY A 99 47.44 36.03 44.68
N SER A 100 48.62 35.41 44.73
CA SER A 100 49.92 36.09 44.83
C SER A 100 50.46 36.63 43.50
N LEU A 101 49.89 36.22 42.36
CA LEU A 101 50.35 36.68 41.04
C LEU A 101 50.14 38.18 40.86
N THR A 102 51.21 38.87 40.46
CA THR A 102 51.24 40.30 40.15
C THR A 102 51.59 40.54 38.67
N GLY A 103 51.21 41.69 38.12
CA GLY A 103 51.50 42.04 36.71
C GLY A 103 50.61 41.35 35.66
N LEU A 104 49.43 40.87 36.06
CA LEU A 104 48.45 40.27 35.15
C LEU A 104 47.82 41.32 34.21
N SER A 105 47.42 40.88 33.01
CA SER A 105 46.59 41.70 32.14
C SER A 105 45.17 41.91 32.72
N PRO A 106 44.44 42.96 32.31
CA PRO A 106 43.09 43.23 32.84
C PRO A 106 42.12 42.05 32.71
N ALA A 107 42.22 41.27 31.63
CA ALA A 107 41.39 40.08 31.42
C ALA A 107 41.73 38.96 32.41
N ALA A 108 43.02 38.69 32.62
CA ALA A 108 43.47 37.73 33.63
C ALA A 108 43.11 38.17 35.04
N GLN A 109 43.20 39.47 35.33
CA GLN A 109 42.86 40.03 36.65
C GLN A 109 41.37 39.87 36.97
N LEU A 110 40.48 40.14 36.01
CA LEU A 110 39.05 39.88 36.16
C LEU A 110 38.73 38.40 36.41
N LEU A 111 39.42 37.48 35.72
CA LEU A 111 39.26 36.05 35.95
C LEU A 111 39.80 35.62 37.31
N ARG A 112 40.97 36.12 37.71
CA ARG A 112 41.57 35.88 39.03
C ARG A 112 40.61 36.30 40.14
N ASP A 113 40.06 37.51 40.06
CA ASP A 113 39.16 38.02 41.08
C ASP A 113 37.88 37.17 41.17
N LYS A 114 37.37 36.67 40.04
CA LYS A 114 36.26 35.69 40.02
C LYS A 114 36.63 34.36 40.66
N ILE A 115 37.82 33.82 40.40
CA ILE A 115 38.31 32.57 40.98
C ILE A 115 38.48 32.70 42.49
N LEU A 116 39.05 33.82 42.96
CA LEU A 116 39.25 34.07 44.38
C LEU A 116 37.92 34.29 45.13
N ALA A 117 36.94 34.91 44.46
CA ALA A 117 35.58 35.04 44.98
C ALA A 117 34.77 33.74 44.89
N TRP A 118 35.21 32.76 44.09
CA TRP A 118 34.51 31.48 43.94
C TRP A 118 34.70 30.64 45.20
N SER A 119 33.65 30.56 46.00
CA SER A 119 33.58 29.63 47.13
C SER A 119 32.90 28.33 46.69
N TRP A 120 33.57 27.20 46.92
CA TRP A 120 33.00 25.86 46.81
C TRP A 120 33.02 25.25 48.21
N ASP A 121 31.86 24.82 48.70
CA ASP A 121 31.75 24.18 50.00
C ASP A 121 31.94 22.67 49.81
N SER A 122 33.07 22.13 50.26
CA SER A 122 33.37 20.68 50.20
C SER A 122 32.31 19.80 50.90
N GLY A 123 31.48 20.37 51.79
CA GLY A 123 30.31 19.70 52.36
C GLY A 123 29.20 19.42 51.34
N GLN A 124 29.21 20.13 50.21
CA GLN A 124 28.29 19.93 49.09
C GLN A 124 28.70 18.75 48.21
N ASP A 125 29.99 18.42 48.09
CA ASP A 125 30.48 17.29 47.28
C ASP A 125 29.87 15.97 47.72
N LYS A 126 29.86 15.72 49.03
CA LYS A 126 29.24 14.50 49.60
C LYS A 126 27.73 14.44 49.33
N LYS A 127 27.05 15.58 49.19
CA LYS A 127 25.62 15.63 48.89
C LYS A 127 25.35 15.45 47.41
N ILE A 128 26.16 16.08 46.55
CA ILE A 128 26.11 15.93 45.09
C ILE A 128 26.40 14.48 44.72
N ASP A 129 27.47 13.88 45.25
CA ASP A 129 27.84 12.48 45.03
C ASP A 129 26.70 11.52 45.42
N ARG A 130 26.04 11.75 46.56
CA ARG A 130 24.86 10.97 46.95
C ARG A 130 23.72 11.08 45.94
N ILE A 131 23.44 12.28 45.44
CA ILE A 131 22.36 12.49 44.46
C ILE A 131 22.73 11.84 43.12
N ILE A 132 23.96 12.00 42.64
CA ILE A 132 24.45 11.35 41.42
C ILE A 132 24.35 9.82 41.55
N LYS A 133 24.75 9.26 42.69
CA LYS A 133 24.59 7.82 42.97
C LYS A 133 23.13 7.37 42.93
N VAL A 134 22.17 8.20 43.36
CA VAL A 134 20.75 7.89 43.21
C VAL A 134 20.32 7.94 41.75
N LEU A 135 20.75 8.94 40.98
CA LEU A 135 20.43 9.05 39.55
C LEU A 135 20.91 7.83 38.76
N VAL A 136 22.11 7.33 39.06
CA VAL A 136 22.74 6.22 38.31
C VAL A 136 22.32 4.85 38.84
N ASN A 137 22.33 4.63 40.16
CA ASN A 137 22.13 3.30 40.72
C ASN A 137 20.67 2.98 41.06
N GLN A 138 19.80 3.99 41.16
CA GLN A 138 18.38 3.84 41.51
C GLN A 138 17.48 4.71 40.62
N PRO A 139 17.64 4.65 39.28
CA PRO A 139 16.90 5.49 38.33
C PRO A 139 15.37 5.38 38.48
N GLU A 140 14.87 4.23 38.93
CA GLU A 140 13.45 3.95 39.17
C GLU A 140 12.85 4.79 40.33
N LYS A 141 13.70 5.18 41.29
CA LYS A 141 13.29 5.95 42.49
C LYS A 141 13.48 7.46 42.33
N VAL A 142 14.09 7.91 41.25
CA VAL A 142 14.32 9.33 40.99
C VAL A 142 12.98 10.06 40.85
N THR A 143 12.87 11.24 41.47
CA THR A 143 11.67 12.09 41.41
C THR A 143 12.06 13.53 41.10
N GLY A 144 11.07 14.40 40.84
CA GLY A 144 11.35 15.83 40.68
C GLY A 144 12.07 16.45 41.89
N ARG A 145 11.88 15.90 43.09
CA ARG A 145 12.61 16.34 44.29
C ARG A 145 14.11 16.11 44.17
N THR A 146 14.55 15.00 43.56
CA THR A 146 15.97 14.68 43.35
C THR A 146 16.67 15.76 42.51
N PHE A 147 16.06 16.15 41.39
CA PHE A 147 16.57 17.24 40.55
C PHE A 147 16.47 18.61 41.23
N THR A 148 15.44 18.83 42.04
CA THR A 148 15.28 20.08 42.81
C THR A 148 16.36 20.22 43.89
N GLU A 149 16.71 19.13 44.55
CA GLU A 149 17.80 19.10 45.54
C GLU A 149 19.15 19.32 44.88
N LEU A 150 19.40 18.71 43.71
CA LEU A 150 20.61 18.98 42.91
C LEU A 150 20.68 20.44 42.46
N ASN A 151 19.56 21.00 41.99
CA ASN A 151 19.49 22.39 41.55
C ASN A 151 19.78 23.38 42.69
N LYS A 152 19.33 23.09 43.92
CA LYS A 152 19.63 23.93 45.08
C LYS A 152 21.13 24.00 45.39
N LEU A 153 21.84 22.88 45.21
CA LEU A 153 23.29 22.81 45.40
C LEU A 153 24.04 23.51 44.26
N LEU A 154 23.49 23.48 43.04
CA LEU A 154 24.10 24.02 41.83
C LEU A 154 23.45 25.33 41.35
N LYS A 155 22.83 26.11 42.24
CA LYS A 155 21.95 27.24 41.88
C LYS A 155 22.64 28.31 41.02
N THR A 156 23.93 28.50 41.20
CA THR A 156 24.76 29.47 40.47
C THR A 156 25.40 28.89 39.21
N ALA A 157 25.26 27.58 38.97
CA ALA A 157 25.80 26.93 37.79
C ALA A 157 24.89 27.17 36.57
N PRO A 158 25.45 27.24 35.35
CA PRO A 158 24.70 27.31 34.09
C PRO A 158 23.67 26.18 33.91
N LEU A 159 23.84 25.08 34.64
CA LEU A 159 23.00 23.89 34.61
C LEU A 159 21.63 24.06 35.31
N SER A 160 21.46 25.13 36.10
CA SER A 160 20.29 25.35 36.99
C SER A 160 18.94 25.30 36.27
N GLU A 161 18.84 25.96 35.10
CA GLU A 161 17.60 25.97 34.30
C GLU A 161 17.25 24.58 33.76
N SER A 162 18.27 23.83 33.32
CA SER A 162 18.09 22.46 32.82
C SER A 162 17.60 21.54 33.94
N LEU A 163 18.17 21.62 35.14
CA LEU A 163 17.73 20.83 36.30
C LEU A 163 16.31 21.18 36.73
N GLN A 164 15.91 22.44 36.60
CA GLN A 164 14.54 22.85 36.89
C GLN A 164 13.53 22.29 35.86
N SER A 165 13.89 22.21 34.58
CA SER A 165 13.07 21.53 33.56
C SER A 165 12.95 20.04 33.86
N LEU A 166 14.08 19.36 34.05
CA LEU A 166 14.14 17.92 34.33
C LEU A 166 13.32 17.55 35.58
N SER A 167 13.31 18.40 36.62
CA SER A 167 12.47 18.23 37.80
C SER A 167 10.97 18.11 37.49
N LYS A 168 10.47 18.85 36.49
CA LYS A 168 9.08 18.78 36.04
C LYS A 168 8.85 17.57 35.13
N ASP A 169 9.75 17.39 34.17
CA ASP A 169 9.64 16.40 33.11
C ASP A 169 9.70 14.95 33.66
N ILE A 170 10.50 14.69 34.70
CA ILE A 170 10.61 13.35 35.30
C ILE A 170 9.27 12.88 35.90
N ASN A 171 8.43 13.80 36.38
CA ASN A 171 7.12 13.43 36.92
C ASN A 171 6.14 13.03 35.80
N GLN A 172 6.34 13.53 34.57
CA GLN A 172 5.54 13.13 33.40
C GLN A 172 5.93 11.73 32.94
N ILE A 173 7.23 11.46 32.77
CA ILE A 173 7.71 10.16 32.26
C ILE A 173 7.45 9.01 33.23
N ARG A 174 7.49 9.26 34.55
CA ARG A 174 7.17 8.24 35.56
C ARG A 174 5.72 7.73 35.49
N LYS A 175 4.80 8.44 34.82
CA LYS A 175 3.45 7.95 34.58
C LYS A 175 3.44 6.67 33.74
N PHE A 176 4.48 6.45 32.92
CA PHE A 176 4.63 5.27 32.07
C PHE A 176 4.61 3.98 32.89
N ASN A 177 5.12 4.03 34.13
CA ASN A 177 5.24 2.90 35.04
C ASN A 177 4.39 3.07 36.31
N ALA A 178 3.37 3.93 36.28
CA ALA A 178 2.38 4.00 37.34
C ALA A 178 1.55 2.71 37.39
N LYS A 179 1.09 2.30 38.58
CA LYS A 179 0.34 1.04 38.78
C LYS A 179 -0.83 0.86 37.79
N ALA A 180 -1.55 1.95 37.48
CA ALA A 180 -2.65 1.93 36.51
C ALA A 180 -2.17 1.71 35.05
N ALA A 181 -1.05 2.33 34.66
CA ALA A 181 -0.45 2.17 33.33
C ALA A 181 0.10 0.76 33.12
N VAL A 182 0.71 0.16 34.16
CA VAL A 182 1.20 -1.24 34.11
C VAL A 182 0.05 -2.23 33.89
N ILE A 183 -1.13 -1.98 34.45
CA ILE A 183 -2.31 -2.84 34.27
C ILE A 183 -2.91 -2.66 32.86
N ARG A 184 -2.97 -1.44 32.33
CA ARG A 184 -3.66 -1.12 31.06
C ARG A 184 -2.71 -0.95 29.86
N ASN A 185 -1.50 -1.51 29.92
CA ASN A 185 -0.36 -1.29 29.00
C ASN A 185 0.21 0.14 29.05
N TRP A 186 -0.67 1.13 28.90
CA TRP A 186 -0.37 2.54 28.90
C TRP A 186 -1.56 3.35 29.42
N VAL A 187 -1.29 4.37 30.23
CA VAL A 187 -2.30 5.38 30.57
C VAL A 187 -1.62 6.74 30.66
N GLY A 188 -2.07 7.68 29.84
CA GLY A 188 -2.24 9.05 30.32
C GLY A 188 -1.17 10.08 29.95
N LEU A 189 -0.63 10.03 28.73
CA LEU A 189 -0.21 11.24 28.02
C LEU A 189 -0.72 11.19 26.58
N THR A 190 -1.19 12.33 26.09
CA THR A 190 -1.55 12.56 24.68
C THR A 190 -0.30 12.64 23.80
N ASP A 191 -0.45 12.40 22.49
CA ASP A 191 0.66 12.55 21.53
C ASP A 191 1.34 13.92 21.59
N GLN A 192 0.56 14.97 21.85
CA GLN A 192 1.10 16.32 22.00
C GLN A 192 1.97 16.43 23.26
N GLU A 193 1.54 15.86 24.37
CA GLU A 193 2.33 15.83 25.61
C GLU A 193 3.62 15.02 25.45
N LEU A 194 3.55 13.89 24.75
CA LEU A 194 4.72 13.05 24.44
C LEU A 194 5.73 13.78 23.56
N LYS A 195 5.28 14.40 22.45
CA LYS A 195 6.13 15.22 21.58
C LYS A 195 6.73 16.39 22.34
N MET A 196 5.97 17.05 23.20
CA MET A 196 6.47 18.17 24.01
C MET A 196 7.51 17.73 25.03
N LEU A 197 7.36 16.54 25.62
CA LEU A 197 8.32 15.96 26.55
C LEU A 197 9.62 15.59 25.80
N ASP A 198 9.53 14.86 24.70
CA ASP A 198 10.67 14.42 23.88
C ASP A 198 11.50 15.61 23.38
N ASN A 199 10.85 16.62 22.80
CA ASN A 199 11.50 17.85 22.33
C ASN A 199 12.14 18.68 23.45
N ARG A 200 11.65 18.59 24.69
CA ARG A 200 12.26 19.27 25.84
C ARG A 200 13.51 18.53 26.29
N LEU A 201 13.46 17.20 26.35
CA LEU A 201 14.61 16.38 26.71
C LEU A 201 15.72 16.45 25.65
N ASP A 202 15.40 16.48 24.35
CA ASP A 202 16.40 16.71 23.29
C ASP A 202 17.08 18.08 23.44
N ARG A 203 16.30 19.14 23.70
CA ARG A 203 16.86 20.48 23.94
C ARG A 203 17.80 20.51 25.16
N VAL A 204 17.41 19.87 26.25
CA VAL A 204 18.29 19.73 27.43
C VAL A 204 19.52 18.89 27.08
N ALA A 205 19.37 17.78 26.37
CA ALA A 205 20.51 16.94 25.98
C ALA A 205 21.57 17.72 25.20
N ARG A 206 21.14 18.57 24.25
CA ARG A 206 22.02 19.40 23.43
C ARG A 206 22.78 20.48 24.21
N SER A 207 22.26 20.94 25.35
CA SER A 207 22.94 21.92 26.21
C SER A 207 23.93 21.30 27.20
N LEU A 208 23.92 19.97 27.35
CA LEU A 208 24.76 19.22 28.29
C LEU A 208 26.00 18.63 27.62
N THR A 209 27.09 18.55 28.39
CA THR A 209 28.26 17.73 28.03
C THR A 209 27.89 16.23 28.03
N PRO A 210 28.60 15.37 27.30
CA PRO A 210 28.26 13.95 27.20
C PRO A 210 28.10 13.25 28.56
N ALA A 211 29.05 13.45 29.49
CA ALA A 211 28.99 12.85 30.81
C ALA A 211 27.77 13.30 31.64
N LEU A 212 27.43 14.59 31.60
CA LEU A 212 26.24 15.10 32.28
C LEU A 212 24.95 14.63 31.62
N ARG A 213 24.95 14.50 30.29
CA ARG A 213 23.81 13.98 29.54
C ARG A 213 23.49 12.55 29.97
N GLU A 214 24.50 11.68 30.02
CA GLU A 214 24.34 10.29 30.46
C GLU A 214 23.76 10.22 31.86
N VAL A 215 24.35 10.92 32.83
CA VAL A 215 23.90 10.86 34.23
C VAL A 215 22.51 11.48 34.43
N LEU A 216 22.23 12.65 33.84
CA LEU A 216 20.99 13.38 34.12
C LEU A 216 19.79 12.84 33.34
N LEU A 217 20.00 12.26 32.16
CA LEU A 217 18.92 11.69 31.35
C LEU A 217 18.69 10.19 31.59
N TYR A 218 19.64 9.48 32.22
CA TYR A 218 19.49 8.05 32.50
C TYR A 218 18.16 7.68 33.19
N PRO A 219 17.66 8.41 34.20
CA PRO A 219 16.36 8.10 34.80
C PRO A 219 15.19 8.17 33.83
N PHE A 220 15.25 9.03 32.80
CA PHE A 220 14.21 9.14 31.79
C PHE A 220 14.26 7.97 30.82
N ILE A 221 15.47 7.66 30.33
CA ILE A 221 15.71 6.53 29.42
C ILE A 221 15.28 5.23 30.11
N TYR A 222 15.65 5.05 31.38
CA TYR A 222 15.27 3.88 32.17
C TYR A 222 13.74 3.70 32.27
N GLN A 223 13.00 4.78 32.54
CA GLN A 223 11.52 4.72 32.61
C GLN A 223 10.91 4.36 31.24
N ALA A 224 11.48 4.84 30.14
CA ALA A 224 11.03 4.50 28.80
C ALA A 224 11.37 3.06 28.40
N VAL A 225 12.58 2.58 28.74
CA VAL A 225 13.00 1.19 28.50
C VAL A 225 12.05 0.22 29.20
N GLN A 226 11.71 0.46 30.47
CA GLN A 226 10.75 -0.38 31.20
C GLN A 226 9.37 -0.46 30.53
N LEU A 227 8.93 0.63 29.90
CA LEU A 227 7.68 0.62 29.13
C LEU A 227 7.86 -0.19 27.84
N PHE A 228 8.92 0.04 27.09
CA PHE A 228 9.17 -0.63 25.82
C PHE A 228 9.34 -2.14 26.01
N GLU A 229 10.13 -2.58 26.99
CA GLU A 229 10.27 -4.00 27.35
C GLU A 229 8.90 -4.61 27.69
N ARG A 230 8.07 -3.91 28.47
CA ARG A 230 6.72 -4.38 28.81
C ARG A 230 5.81 -4.50 27.59
N LEU A 231 5.91 -3.60 26.62
CA LEU A 231 5.13 -3.67 25.38
C LEU A 231 5.61 -4.82 24.49
N VAL A 232 6.92 -5.06 24.43
CA VAL A 232 7.52 -6.21 23.74
C VAL A 232 7.08 -7.54 24.38
N ASP A 233 7.17 -7.66 25.70
CA ASP A 233 6.78 -8.87 26.45
C ASP A 233 5.29 -9.21 26.29
N ARG A 234 4.46 -8.20 25.99
CA ARG A 234 3.01 -8.34 25.76
C ARG A 234 2.63 -8.39 24.29
N GLU A 235 3.61 -8.38 23.38
CA GLU A 235 3.41 -8.41 21.92
C GLU A 235 2.54 -7.24 21.39
N VAL A 236 2.57 -6.07 22.04
CA VAL A 236 1.82 -4.86 21.63
C VAL A 236 2.70 -3.98 20.73
N PHE A 237 2.96 -4.46 19.50
CA PHE A 237 3.94 -3.86 18.59
C PHE A 237 3.48 -2.57 17.89
N ASP A 238 2.18 -2.40 17.72
CA ASP A 238 1.52 -1.19 17.19
C ASP A 238 1.75 0.01 18.11
N GLU A 239 1.49 -0.16 19.41
CA GLU A 239 1.70 0.89 20.41
C GLU A 239 3.19 1.25 20.56
N LEU A 240 4.07 0.24 20.48
CA LEU A 240 5.52 0.46 20.48
C LEU A 240 5.99 1.24 19.23
N ALA A 241 5.47 0.91 18.04
CA ALA A 241 5.77 1.62 16.80
C ALA A 241 5.29 3.08 16.85
N HIS A 242 4.08 3.30 17.38
CA HIS A 242 3.53 4.64 17.61
C HIS A 242 4.41 5.46 18.55
N LEU A 243 4.79 4.91 19.71
CA LEU A 243 5.64 5.60 20.67
C LEU A 243 7.04 5.90 20.09
N ALA A 244 7.61 5.00 19.29
CA ALA A 244 8.87 5.22 18.58
C ALA A 244 8.78 6.38 17.58
N ALA A 245 7.62 6.57 16.94
CA ALA A 245 7.37 7.69 16.03
C ALA A 245 7.12 9.02 16.75
N VAL A 246 6.42 8.98 17.89
CA VAL A 246 6.01 10.18 18.66
C VAL A 246 7.13 10.72 19.55
N MET A 247 8.03 9.85 20.05
CA MET A 247 9.18 10.21 20.91
C MET A 247 10.52 9.73 20.33
N PRO A 248 10.93 10.23 19.16
CA PRO A 248 12.10 9.73 18.46
C PRO A 248 13.41 9.92 19.24
N PHE A 249 13.55 10.99 20.02
CA PHE A 249 14.78 11.23 20.80
C PHE A 249 14.92 10.18 21.91
N ILE A 250 13.95 10.03 22.80
CA ILE A 250 14.00 9.04 23.89
C ILE A 250 14.14 7.63 23.34
N PHE A 251 13.38 7.30 22.29
CA PHE A 251 13.44 5.97 21.67
C PHE A 251 14.83 5.67 21.12
N SER A 252 15.46 6.63 20.42
CA SER A 252 16.84 6.47 19.92
C SER A 252 17.86 6.27 21.05
N GLN A 253 17.70 6.96 22.17
CA GLN A 253 18.60 6.82 23.32
C GLN A 253 18.40 5.47 24.03
N ALA A 254 17.17 4.95 24.08
CA ALA A 254 16.87 3.66 24.67
C ALA A 254 17.33 2.47 23.81
N ALA A 255 17.07 2.53 22.50
CA ALA A 255 17.35 1.45 21.56
C ALA A 255 18.79 1.48 20.99
N GLY A 256 19.50 2.59 21.15
CA GLY A 256 20.88 2.74 20.69
C GLY A 256 21.01 2.59 19.17
N PRO A 257 22.10 1.98 18.66
CA PRO A 257 22.35 1.84 17.21
C PRO A 257 21.26 1.08 16.44
N GLN A 258 20.46 0.26 17.13
CA GLN A 258 19.40 -0.57 16.53
C GLN A 258 18.04 0.13 16.48
N ALA A 259 17.96 1.42 16.85
CA ALA A 259 16.69 2.13 16.94
C ALA A 259 15.85 2.04 15.65
N GLU A 260 16.44 2.34 14.48
CA GLU A 260 15.68 2.32 13.23
C GLU A 260 15.28 0.90 12.84
N ASP A 261 16.14 -0.10 13.08
CA ASP A 261 15.83 -1.51 12.82
C ASP A 261 14.67 -2.01 13.69
N ILE A 262 14.69 -1.69 15.00
CA ILE A 262 13.64 -2.07 15.95
C ILE A 262 12.32 -1.38 15.57
N LYS A 263 12.36 -0.08 15.27
CA LYS A 263 11.19 0.68 14.82
C LYS A 263 10.58 0.09 13.55
N ASN A 264 11.41 -0.23 12.55
CA ASN A 264 10.96 -0.84 11.30
C ASN A 264 10.39 -2.24 11.52
N ARG A 265 10.98 -3.03 12.42
CA ARG A 265 10.47 -4.35 12.77
C ARG A 265 9.13 -4.28 13.51
N CYS A 266 8.95 -3.31 14.41
CA CYS A 266 7.67 -3.07 15.09
C CYS A 266 6.60 -2.62 14.11
N ARG A 267 6.91 -1.72 13.18
CA ARG A 267 5.99 -1.33 12.09
C ARG A 267 5.58 -2.49 11.20
N GLN A 268 6.53 -3.35 10.84
CA GLN A 268 6.27 -4.57 10.07
C GLN A 268 5.36 -5.54 10.83
N LEU A 269 5.59 -5.73 12.13
CA LEU A 269 4.75 -6.59 12.99
C LEU A 269 3.36 -5.98 13.24
N ALA A 270 3.26 -4.66 13.26
CA ALA A 270 2.00 -3.90 13.40
C ALA A 270 1.19 -3.80 12.09
N GLY A 271 1.73 -4.27 10.96
CA GLY A 271 1.08 -4.17 9.66
C GLY A 271 1.00 -2.75 9.07
N GLU A 272 1.81 -1.80 9.57
CA GLU A 272 1.87 -0.44 9.02
C GLU A 272 2.51 -0.45 7.62
N ILE A 273 1.76 0.02 6.62
CA ILE A 273 2.19 0.12 5.23
C ILE A 273 3.20 1.26 5.08
N GLY A 274 4.41 0.92 4.63
CA GLY A 274 5.45 1.91 4.30
C GLY A 274 5.02 2.83 3.16
N THR A 275 5.62 4.02 3.08
CA THR A 275 5.39 4.95 1.96
C THR A 275 5.84 4.35 0.63
N GLU A 276 5.28 4.82 -0.49
CA GLU A 276 5.65 4.32 -1.82
C GLU A 276 7.17 4.38 -2.10
N ALA A 277 7.86 5.40 -1.58
CA ALA A 277 9.31 5.54 -1.69
C ALA A 277 10.08 4.46 -0.93
N GLU A 278 9.60 4.07 0.26
CA GLU A 278 10.19 2.98 1.05
C GLU A 278 9.98 1.63 0.35
N VAL A 279 8.79 1.42 -0.24
CA VAL A 279 8.50 0.22 -1.05
C VAL A 279 9.41 0.16 -2.29
N ASP A 280 9.61 1.29 -2.97
CA ASP A 280 10.53 1.39 -4.12
C ASP A 280 11.98 1.04 -3.72
N ASP A 281 12.43 1.47 -2.55
CA ASP A 281 13.77 1.17 -2.05
C ASP A 281 13.93 -0.31 -1.65
N TYR A 282 12.93 -0.92 -1.02
CA TYR A 282 12.93 -2.37 -0.76
C TYR A 282 13.07 -3.18 -2.06
N LEU A 283 12.31 -2.81 -3.10
CA LEU A 283 12.39 -3.45 -4.41
C LEU A 283 13.78 -3.31 -5.05
N LYS A 284 14.43 -2.14 -4.95
CA LYS A 284 15.80 -1.94 -5.47
C LYS A 284 16.81 -2.84 -4.76
N GLN A 285 16.76 -2.90 -3.44
CA GLN A 285 17.71 -3.65 -2.64
C GLN A 285 17.59 -5.15 -2.91
N ALA A 286 16.35 -5.66 -2.96
CA ALA A 286 16.05 -7.08 -3.18
C ALA A 286 16.67 -7.65 -4.46
N LEU A 287 16.74 -6.87 -5.54
CA LEU A 287 17.28 -7.33 -6.83
C LEU A 287 18.74 -7.80 -6.76
N SER A 288 19.49 -7.37 -5.74
CA SER A 288 20.89 -7.75 -5.50
C SER A 288 21.10 -8.83 -4.44
N GLN A 289 20.01 -9.29 -3.80
CA GLN A 289 20.05 -10.28 -2.71
C GLN A 289 19.84 -11.70 -3.24
N ASP A 290 19.83 -12.70 -2.35
CA ASP A 290 19.54 -14.10 -2.66
C ASP A 290 18.03 -14.34 -2.91
N LEU A 291 17.67 -15.55 -3.32
CA LEU A 291 16.30 -15.91 -3.69
C LEU A 291 15.35 -15.77 -2.49
N GLU A 292 15.79 -16.23 -1.33
CA GLU A 292 15.06 -16.22 -0.07
C GLU A 292 14.70 -14.79 0.34
N ALA A 293 15.66 -13.85 0.23
CA ALA A 293 15.39 -12.45 0.51
C ALA A 293 14.45 -11.81 -0.53
N LYS A 294 14.57 -12.17 -1.82
CA LYS A 294 13.64 -11.69 -2.86
C LYS A 294 12.20 -12.14 -2.61
N ILE A 295 11.99 -13.41 -2.25
CA ILE A 295 10.66 -13.95 -1.93
C ILE A 295 10.08 -13.24 -0.69
N ALA A 296 10.91 -13.02 0.35
CA ALA A 296 10.49 -12.27 1.53
C ALA A 296 10.05 -10.83 1.19
N VAL A 297 10.74 -10.17 0.25
CA VAL A 297 10.38 -8.83 -0.21
C VAL A 297 9.08 -8.84 -1.03
N LEU A 298 8.85 -9.86 -1.88
CA LEU A 298 7.57 -9.98 -2.60
C LEU A 298 6.37 -9.98 -1.64
N GLY A 299 6.42 -10.78 -0.56
CA GLY A 299 5.37 -10.81 0.45
C GLY A 299 5.12 -9.46 1.12
N LYS A 300 6.19 -8.72 1.44
CA LYS A 300 6.10 -7.37 2.03
C LYS A 300 5.50 -6.35 1.08
N VAL A 301 5.90 -6.39 -0.19
CA VAL A 301 5.45 -5.43 -1.21
C VAL A 301 3.97 -5.66 -1.54
N ARG A 302 3.48 -6.90 -1.60
CA ARG A 302 2.05 -7.20 -1.81
C ARG A 302 1.13 -6.51 -0.80
N LEU A 303 1.47 -6.62 0.49
CA LEU A 303 0.70 -5.97 1.56
C LEU A 303 0.68 -4.45 1.39
N ALA A 304 1.80 -3.87 0.96
CA ALA A 304 1.89 -2.44 0.70
C ALA A 304 1.11 -2.03 -0.56
N LEU A 305 1.20 -2.79 -1.66
CA LEU A 305 0.50 -2.50 -2.91
C LEU A 305 -1.02 -2.55 -2.78
N ARG A 306 -1.57 -3.43 -1.93
CA ARG A 306 -3.02 -3.48 -1.66
C ARG A 306 -3.56 -2.25 -0.95
N ALA A 307 -2.73 -1.58 -0.16
CA ALA A 307 -3.14 -0.42 0.62
C ALA A 307 -2.76 0.91 -0.03
N LEU A 308 -1.85 0.89 -0.99
CA LEU A 308 -1.44 2.05 -1.77
C LEU A 308 -2.21 2.08 -3.09
N ASN A 309 -2.24 3.24 -3.75
CA ASN A 309 -2.66 3.36 -5.15
C ASN A 309 -1.35 3.54 -5.98
N PRO A 310 -0.65 2.43 -6.30
CA PRO A 310 0.77 2.48 -6.67
C PRO A 310 0.99 3.13 -8.04
N SER A 311 2.09 3.87 -8.19
CA SER A 311 2.47 4.38 -9.51
C SER A 311 2.87 3.24 -10.46
N GLY A 312 2.66 3.42 -11.76
CA GLY A 312 3.09 2.45 -12.78
C GLY A 312 4.60 2.15 -12.75
N LYS A 313 5.42 3.05 -12.21
CA LYS A 313 6.86 2.82 -12.01
C LYS A 313 7.11 1.79 -10.90
N LEU A 314 6.36 1.86 -9.80
CA LEU A 314 6.47 0.89 -8.71
C LEU A 314 6.00 -0.48 -9.16
N ILE A 315 4.86 -0.54 -9.85
CA ILE A 315 4.32 -1.76 -10.46
C ILE A 315 5.34 -2.43 -11.37
N ARG A 316 5.98 -1.68 -12.28
CA ARG A 316 7.00 -2.22 -13.18
C ARG A 316 8.21 -2.82 -12.44
N ARG A 317 8.56 -2.28 -11.28
CA ARG A 317 9.67 -2.81 -10.47
C ARG A 317 9.28 -4.05 -9.70
N PHE A 318 8.05 -4.09 -9.21
CA PHE A 318 7.47 -5.30 -8.63
C PHE A 318 7.45 -6.44 -9.66
N TYR A 319 7.01 -6.15 -10.88
CA TYR A 319 7.08 -7.09 -12.01
C TYR A 319 8.52 -7.57 -12.29
N ASN A 320 9.51 -6.67 -12.35
CA ASN A 320 10.92 -7.06 -12.55
C ASN A 320 11.46 -7.98 -11.44
N LEU A 321 11.05 -7.77 -10.17
CA LEU A 321 11.43 -8.65 -9.08
C LEU A 321 10.83 -10.04 -9.27
N TYR A 322 9.56 -10.09 -9.67
CA TYR A 322 8.86 -11.31 -10.03
C TYR A 322 9.57 -12.10 -11.14
N GLU A 323 9.97 -11.44 -12.23
CA GLU A 323 10.71 -12.08 -13.32
C GLU A 323 11.99 -12.74 -12.81
N ARG A 324 12.77 -12.04 -11.98
CA ARG A 324 14.01 -12.59 -11.42
C ARG A 324 13.78 -13.78 -10.49
N VAL A 325 12.75 -13.71 -9.65
CA VAL A 325 12.40 -14.82 -8.78
C VAL A 325 12.01 -16.05 -9.60
N MET A 326 11.23 -15.88 -10.68
CA MET A 326 10.87 -17.00 -11.55
C MET A 326 12.08 -17.57 -12.28
N ASP A 327 12.97 -16.73 -12.82
CA ASP A 327 14.19 -17.18 -13.49
C ASP A 327 15.09 -17.99 -12.53
N GLU A 328 15.32 -17.50 -11.31
CA GLU A 328 16.14 -18.19 -10.30
C GLU A 328 15.53 -19.50 -9.80
N ILE A 329 14.19 -19.56 -9.67
CA ILE A 329 13.50 -20.81 -9.36
C ILE A 329 13.64 -21.80 -10.52
N GLY A 330 13.49 -21.34 -11.76
CA GLY A 330 13.66 -22.16 -12.96
C GLY A 330 15.04 -22.79 -13.06
N ASP A 331 16.09 -22.01 -12.81
CA ASP A 331 17.47 -22.51 -12.80
C ASP A 331 17.71 -23.60 -11.74
N ARG A 332 17.00 -23.53 -10.60
CA ARG A 332 17.10 -24.50 -9.50
C ARG A 332 16.15 -25.69 -9.65
N GLN A 333 15.16 -25.62 -10.54
CA GLN A 333 14.10 -26.62 -10.66
C GLN A 333 14.65 -28.04 -10.85
N GLY A 334 15.69 -28.18 -11.67
CA GLY A 334 16.36 -29.47 -11.94
C GLY A 334 16.96 -30.14 -10.70
N GLN A 335 17.25 -29.37 -9.65
CA GLN A 335 17.89 -29.83 -8.40
C GLN A 335 16.86 -30.25 -7.34
N LEU A 336 15.60 -29.83 -7.48
CA LEU A 336 14.52 -30.14 -6.54
C LEU A 336 13.96 -31.54 -6.78
N ALA A 337 13.61 -32.24 -5.69
CA ALA A 337 12.91 -33.51 -5.77
C ALA A 337 11.46 -33.33 -6.28
N PRO A 338 10.82 -34.36 -6.88
CA PRO A 338 9.46 -34.23 -7.43
C PRO A 338 8.42 -33.71 -6.42
N ARG A 339 8.54 -34.10 -5.15
CA ARG A 339 7.66 -33.63 -4.07
C ARG A 339 7.85 -32.14 -3.78
N GLU A 340 9.09 -31.67 -3.72
CA GLU A 340 9.40 -30.26 -3.47
C GLU A 340 8.94 -29.37 -4.63
N ARG A 341 9.03 -29.86 -5.87
CA ARG A 341 8.47 -29.17 -7.05
C ARG A 341 6.96 -29.02 -6.95
N PHE A 342 6.27 -30.07 -6.50
CA PHE A 342 4.83 -30.06 -6.32
C PHE A 342 4.42 -29.10 -5.18
N ASP A 343 5.11 -29.14 -4.04
CA ASP A 343 4.84 -28.25 -2.90
C ASP A 343 5.08 -26.77 -3.28
N LEU A 344 6.17 -26.50 -4.02
CA LEU A 344 6.47 -25.16 -4.54
C LEU A 344 5.36 -24.66 -5.48
N MET A 345 4.91 -25.49 -6.42
CA MET A 345 3.81 -25.18 -7.33
C MET A 345 2.52 -24.85 -6.56
N GLN A 346 2.15 -25.68 -5.56
CA GLN A 346 0.94 -25.46 -4.76
C GLN A 346 0.95 -24.13 -4.00
N VAL A 347 2.12 -23.68 -3.54
CA VAL A 347 2.25 -22.38 -2.86
C VAL A 347 2.26 -21.23 -3.85
N MET A 348 2.99 -21.37 -4.97
CA MET A 348 3.22 -20.28 -5.91
C MET A 348 2.02 -20.00 -6.82
N ASP A 349 1.26 -21.02 -7.23
CA ASP A 349 0.13 -20.87 -8.14
C ASP A 349 -0.91 -19.84 -7.66
N PRO A 350 -1.52 -19.97 -6.46
CA PRO A 350 -2.49 -18.99 -5.97
C PRO A 350 -1.85 -17.64 -5.63
N LEU A 351 -0.58 -17.63 -5.22
CA LEU A 351 0.13 -16.39 -4.90
C LEU A 351 0.40 -15.54 -6.12
N ILE A 352 0.81 -16.15 -7.24
CA ILE A 352 1.03 -15.46 -8.49
C ILE A 352 -0.31 -14.99 -9.04
N TYR A 353 -1.32 -15.87 -9.03
CA TYR A 353 -2.66 -15.55 -9.51
C TYR A 353 -3.24 -14.32 -8.80
N GLY A 354 -3.17 -14.27 -7.47
CA GLY A 354 -3.69 -13.15 -6.66
C GLY A 354 -2.92 -11.84 -6.78
N ASP A 355 -1.82 -11.81 -7.53
CA ASP A 355 -1.04 -10.59 -7.81
C ASP A 355 -1.18 -10.12 -9.27
N LEU A 356 -1.89 -10.88 -10.11
CA LEU A 356 -1.97 -10.63 -11.54
C LEU A 356 -2.54 -9.24 -11.87
N ASP A 357 -3.47 -8.71 -11.08
CA ASP A 357 -4.03 -7.37 -11.28
C ASP A 357 -2.96 -6.27 -11.36
N TRP A 358 -1.84 -6.42 -10.64
CA TRP A 358 -0.70 -5.48 -10.76
C TRP A 358 0.29 -5.89 -11.84
N LEU A 359 0.32 -7.15 -12.24
CA LEU A 359 1.27 -7.68 -13.22
C LEU A 359 0.76 -7.52 -14.66
N MET A 360 -0.44 -6.96 -14.86
CA MET A 360 -1.18 -6.98 -16.11
C MET A 360 -1.69 -5.62 -16.57
N ASP A 361 -1.16 -5.16 -17.70
CA ASP A 361 -1.75 -4.10 -18.52
C ASP A 361 -1.88 -4.50 -20.00
N ASP A 362 -1.26 -5.61 -20.44
CA ASP A 362 -1.17 -6.03 -21.85
C ASP A 362 -1.18 -7.56 -22.00
N PRO A 363 -2.08 -8.16 -22.82
CA PRO A 363 -2.10 -9.59 -23.12
C PRO A 363 -0.77 -10.16 -23.66
N GLU A 364 0.00 -9.37 -24.41
CA GLU A 364 1.30 -9.81 -24.93
C GLU A 364 2.35 -9.91 -23.81
N ALA A 365 2.36 -8.97 -22.86
CA ALA A 365 3.22 -9.02 -21.68
C ALA A 365 2.84 -10.21 -20.77
N LEU A 366 1.54 -10.40 -20.54
CA LEU A 366 1.02 -11.54 -19.76
C LEU A 366 1.50 -12.87 -20.35
N ARG A 367 1.46 -13.02 -21.68
CA ARG A 367 1.97 -14.21 -22.37
C ARG A 367 3.42 -14.54 -22.02
N PHE A 368 4.31 -13.54 -22.01
CA PHE A 368 5.72 -13.75 -21.68
C PHE A 368 5.90 -14.14 -20.21
N PHE A 369 5.15 -13.49 -19.32
CA PHE A 369 5.17 -13.79 -17.90
C PHE A 369 4.69 -15.22 -17.62
N LEU A 370 3.54 -15.62 -18.17
CA LEU A 370 2.98 -16.97 -17.99
C LEU A 370 3.92 -18.05 -18.53
N ASN A 371 4.58 -17.82 -19.67
CA ASN A 371 5.61 -18.72 -20.18
C ASN A 371 6.76 -18.91 -19.19
N ARG A 372 7.20 -17.82 -18.56
CA ARG A 372 8.26 -17.85 -17.54
C ARG A 372 7.81 -18.61 -16.29
N VAL A 373 6.60 -18.35 -15.78
CA VAL A 373 6.06 -19.06 -14.60
C VAL A 373 5.91 -20.57 -14.87
N LEU A 374 5.46 -20.95 -16.07
CA LEU A 374 5.43 -22.36 -16.45
C LEU A 374 6.84 -22.95 -16.62
N ASN A 375 7.85 -22.15 -17.00
CA ASN A 375 9.24 -22.63 -17.13
C ASN A 375 9.89 -22.84 -15.75
N SER A 376 9.49 -22.05 -14.76
CA SER A 376 9.99 -22.20 -13.39
C SER A 376 9.33 -23.37 -12.64
N GLY A 377 8.29 -23.99 -13.21
CA GLY A 377 7.53 -25.05 -12.56
C GLY A 377 6.58 -24.55 -11.47
N CYS A 378 6.31 -23.24 -11.43
CA CYS A 378 5.44 -22.61 -10.45
C CYS A 378 3.97 -22.53 -10.91
N GLY A 379 3.66 -22.91 -12.15
CA GLY A 379 2.29 -22.88 -12.65
C GLY A 379 1.51 -24.11 -12.22
N GLY A 380 0.54 -23.92 -11.34
CA GLY A 380 -0.46 -24.92 -10.97
C GLY A 380 -1.71 -24.80 -11.84
N VAL A 381 -2.87 -25.12 -11.30
CA VAL A 381 -4.12 -25.19 -12.06
C VAL A 381 -4.56 -23.79 -12.50
N LEU A 382 -4.45 -22.78 -11.64
CA LEU A 382 -4.94 -21.43 -11.93
C LEU A 382 -4.10 -20.78 -13.02
N ILE A 383 -2.78 -20.74 -12.85
CA ILE A 383 -1.86 -20.15 -13.82
C ILE A 383 -1.84 -20.93 -15.13
N SER A 384 -1.94 -22.27 -15.08
CA SER A 384 -1.96 -23.07 -16.31
C SER A 384 -3.26 -22.90 -17.08
N THR A 385 -4.40 -22.76 -16.39
CA THR A 385 -5.69 -22.44 -17.04
C THR A 385 -5.61 -21.07 -17.71
N LEU A 386 -5.11 -20.05 -17.01
CA LEU A 386 -4.90 -18.72 -17.59
C LEU A 386 -3.90 -18.72 -18.76
N ALA A 387 -2.85 -19.52 -18.69
CA ALA A 387 -1.88 -19.70 -19.77
C ALA A 387 -2.50 -20.36 -21.01
N LEU A 388 -3.39 -21.33 -20.82
CA LEU A 388 -4.18 -21.92 -21.91
C LEU A 388 -5.05 -20.85 -22.58
N LEU A 389 -5.80 -20.07 -21.78
CA LEU A 389 -6.66 -18.98 -22.24
C LEU A 389 -5.87 -17.92 -23.03
N THR A 390 -4.75 -17.46 -22.46
CA THR A 390 -3.88 -16.44 -23.07
C THR A 390 -3.18 -16.96 -24.32
N GLY A 391 -2.77 -18.23 -24.31
CA GLY A 391 -2.12 -18.88 -25.44
C GLY A 391 -2.99 -18.91 -26.69
N GLU A 392 -4.29 -19.23 -26.55
CA GLU A 392 -5.22 -19.17 -27.69
C GLU A 392 -5.48 -17.72 -28.12
N ARG A 393 -5.72 -16.80 -27.17
CA ARG A 393 -6.00 -15.38 -27.46
C ARG A 393 -4.90 -14.71 -28.29
N THR A 394 -3.65 -15.04 -27.98
CA THR A 394 -2.43 -14.51 -28.62
C THR A 394 -1.92 -15.39 -29.76
N ALA A 395 -2.66 -16.44 -30.13
CA ALA A 395 -2.25 -17.45 -31.12
C ALA A 395 -0.85 -18.07 -30.85
N ASN A 396 -0.45 -18.16 -29.57
CA ASN A 396 0.83 -18.72 -29.15
C ASN A 396 0.70 -20.22 -28.84
N GLN A 397 0.89 -21.02 -29.88
CA GLN A 397 0.85 -22.49 -29.79
C GLN A 397 1.83 -23.07 -28.74
N PRO A 398 3.07 -22.58 -28.60
CA PRO A 398 3.98 -23.08 -27.56
C PRO A 398 3.44 -22.94 -26.14
N LEU A 399 2.91 -21.76 -25.78
CA LEU A 399 2.33 -21.52 -24.46
C LEU A 399 1.11 -22.41 -24.24
N LYS A 400 0.21 -22.49 -25.23
CA LYS A 400 -0.99 -23.32 -25.20
C LYS A 400 -0.65 -24.79 -24.95
N GLN A 401 0.25 -25.37 -25.75
CA GLN A 401 0.65 -26.78 -25.63
C GLN A 401 1.29 -27.08 -24.28
N LYS A 402 2.09 -26.15 -23.77
CA LYS A 402 2.74 -26.29 -22.47
C LYS A 402 1.74 -26.25 -21.32
N ALA A 403 0.83 -25.28 -21.33
CA ALA A 403 -0.26 -25.18 -20.36
C ALA A 403 -1.12 -26.44 -20.36
N TRP A 404 -1.50 -26.91 -21.55
CA TRP A 404 -2.31 -28.09 -21.74
C TRP A 404 -1.63 -29.38 -21.24
N ALA A 405 -0.34 -29.55 -21.53
CA ALA A 405 0.45 -30.68 -21.02
C ALA A 405 0.56 -30.66 -19.48
N ASN A 406 0.61 -29.47 -18.88
CA ASN A 406 0.65 -29.33 -17.43
C ASN A 406 -0.71 -29.67 -16.80
N LEU A 407 -1.80 -29.07 -17.31
CA LEU A 407 -3.17 -29.29 -16.81
C LEU A 407 -3.61 -30.76 -16.85
N ARG A 408 -3.18 -31.53 -17.85
CA ARG A 408 -3.44 -32.98 -17.92
C ARG A 408 -2.98 -33.78 -16.69
N ASN A 409 -1.98 -33.28 -15.98
CA ASN A 409 -1.43 -33.95 -14.79
C ASN A 409 -1.93 -33.32 -13.48
N LEU A 410 -2.83 -32.34 -13.57
CA LEU A 410 -3.36 -31.59 -12.45
C LEU A 410 -4.87 -31.86 -12.29
N PRO A 411 -5.43 -31.68 -11.09
CA PRO A 411 -6.87 -31.82 -10.89
C PRO A 411 -7.64 -30.69 -11.59
N TYR A 412 -8.92 -30.94 -11.85
CA TYR A 412 -9.87 -29.90 -12.25
C TYR A 412 -9.91 -28.77 -11.19
N PRO A 413 -9.87 -27.47 -11.58
CA PRO A 413 -9.91 -26.34 -10.64
C PRO A 413 -11.17 -26.29 -9.77
N GLY A 414 -12.27 -26.91 -10.21
CA GLY A 414 -13.59 -26.71 -9.62
C GLY A 414 -14.32 -25.54 -10.28
N ASP A 415 -15.65 -25.63 -10.31
CA ASP A 415 -16.52 -24.69 -11.02
C ASP A 415 -16.30 -23.24 -10.55
N ASN A 416 -16.21 -23.01 -9.25
CA ASN A 416 -16.05 -21.67 -8.67
C ASN A 416 -14.73 -21.00 -9.06
N GLU A 417 -13.62 -21.75 -9.07
CA GLU A 417 -12.32 -21.21 -9.46
C GLU A 417 -12.28 -20.94 -10.96
N LEU A 418 -12.86 -21.83 -11.77
CA LEU A 418 -12.98 -21.61 -13.20
C LEU A 418 -13.83 -20.38 -13.51
N ILE A 419 -15.00 -20.21 -12.87
CA ILE A 419 -15.84 -19.02 -13.01
C ILE A 419 -15.04 -17.77 -12.67
N ARG A 420 -14.32 -17.78 -11.54
CA ARG A 420 -13.48 -16.66 -11.14
C ARG A 420 -12.42 -16.31 -12.18
N ILE A 421 -11.74 -17.30 -12.75
CA ILE A 421 -10.76 -17.06 -13.84
C ILE A 421 -11.47 -16.47 -15.05
N LEU A 422 -12.66 -16.95 -15.39
CA LEU A 422 -13.40 -16.43 -16.53
C LEU A 422 -13.89 -14.99 -16.31
N ASP A 423 -14.26 -14.64 -15.08
CA ASP A 423 -14.65 -13.28 -14.65
C ASP A 423 -13.46 -12.32 -14.66
N ASP A 424 -12.38 -12.67 -13.97
CA ASP A 424 -11.17 -11.84 -13.85
C ASP A 424 -10.53 -11.56 -15.24
N PHE A 425 -10.82 -12.40 -16.25
CA PHE A 425 -10.19 -12.39 -17.57
C PHE A 425 -11.15 -12.42 -18.76
N GLU A 426 -12.36 -11.88 -18.62
CA GLU A 426 -13.40 -11.82 -19.67
C GLU A 426 -12.84 -11.48 -21.07
N GLN A 427 -11.99 -10.44 -21.15
CA GLN A 427 -11.43 -9.92 -22.41
C GLN A 427 -10.50 -10.90 -23.15
N ILE A 428 -10.02 -11.95 -22.46
CA ILE A 428 -9.23 -13.02 -23.04
C ILE A 428 -10.15 -14.06 -23.71
N ILE A 429 -11.31 -14.34 -23.10
CA ILE A 429 -12.22 -15.40 -23.54
C ILE A 429 -13.04 -14.92 -24.74
N PHE A 430 -13.73 -13.79 -24.64
CA PHE A 430 -14.54 -13.28 -25.75
C PHE A 430 -13.68 -12.46 -26.74
N PRO A 431 -13.78 -12.66 -28.07
CA PRO A 431 -14.71 -13.53 -28.82
C PRO A 431 -14.15 -14.94 -29.16
N ASN A 432 -13.10 -15.44 -28.51
CA ASN A 432 -12.40 -16.68 -28.87
C ASN A 432 -13.10 -17.92 -28.28
N VAL A 433 -14.00 -18.51 -29.06
CA VAL A 433 -14.83 -19.65 -28.62
C VAL A 433 -14.04 -20.96 -28.54
N ARG A 434 -12.94 -21.07 -29.31
CA ARG A 434 -12.09 -22.27 -29.34
C ARG A 434 -11.58 -22.72 -27.98
N LEU A 435 -11.42 -21.78 -27.04
CA LEU A 435 -10.99 -22.06 -25.67
C LEU A 435 -11.94 -22.99 -24.91
N VAL A 436 -13.24 -22.90 -25.19
CA VAL A 436 -14.23 -23.79 -24.57
C VAL A 436 -14.03 -25.23 -25.02
N LYS A 437 -13.65 -25.44 -26.29
CA LYS A 437 -13.30 -26.76 -26.79
C LYS A 437 -12.15 -27.38 -26.02
N ASP A 438 -11.06 -26.63 -25.86
CA ASP A 438 -9.84 -27.12 -25.19
C ASP A 438 -10.12 -27.51 -23.73
N LEU A 439 -10.96 -26.73 -23.03
CA LEU A 439 -11.35 -27.02 -21.65
C LEU A 439 -12.25 -28.25 -21.53
N ILE A 440 -13.22 -28.42 -22.44
CA ILE A 440 -14.07 -29.63 -22.49
C ILE A 440 -13.22 -30.87 -22.77
N GLU A 441 -12.25 -30.77 -23.69
CA GLU A 441 -11.36 -31.89 -24.04
C GLU A 441 -10.36 -32.24 -22.91
N LEU A 442 -9.95 -31.26 -22.10
CA LEU A 442 -9.11 -31.50 -20.91
C LEU A 442 -9.84 -32.25 -19.81
N TYR A 443 -11.14 -31.97 -19.65
CA TYR A 443 -11.94 -32.44 -18.51
C TYR A 443 -13.23 -33.14 -18.98
N PRO A 444 -13.13 -34.23 -19.77
CA PRO A 444 -14.29 -34.87 -20.39
C PRO A 444 -15.23 -35.56 -19.40
N THR A 445 -14.77 -35.80 -18.17
CA THR A 445 -15.53 -36.48 -17.11
C THR A 445 -16.28 -35.52 -16.18
N GLU A 446 -16.05 -34.21 -16.28
CA GLU A 446 -16.64 -33.24 -15.37
C GLU A 446 -18.09 -32.93 -15.75
N VAL A 447 -19.00 -33.33 -14.87
CA VAL A 447 -20.45 -33.18 -15.06
C VAL A 447 -20.83 -31.71 -14.88
N GLY A 448 -21.40 -31.09 -15.91
CA GLY A 448 -21.87 -29.70 -15.84
C GLY A 448 -20.88 -28.65 -16.35
N LEU A 449 -19.59 -28.97 -16.50
CA LEU A 449 -18.57 -28.06 -17.06
C LEU A 449 -18.97 -27.52 -18.43
N ARG A 450 -19.51 -28.39 -19.30
CA ARG A 450 -20.01 -28.00 -20.62
C ARG A 450 -21.09 -26.92 -20.52
N SER A 451 -22.10 -27.16 -19.69
CA SER A 451 -23.20 -26.22 -19.49
C SER A 451 -22.69 -24.88 -18.93
N LEU A 452 -21.80 -24.93 -17.95
CA LEU A 452 -21.17 -23.74 -17.35
C LEU A 452 -20.44 -22.88 -18.39
N LEU A 453 -19.59 -23.49 -19.23
CA LEU A 453 -18.81 -22.77 -20.24
C LEU A 453 -19.70 -22.13 -21.31
N PHE A 454 -20.74 -22.84 -21.77
CA PHE A 454 -21.67 -22.32 -22.77
C PHE A 454 -22.60 -21.24 -22.21
N GLU A 455 -23.06 -21.39 -20.96
CA GLU A 455 -23.82 -20.35 -20.26
C GLU A 455 -22.98 -19.08 -20.14
N ARG A 456 -21.69 -19.21 -19.76
CA ARG A 456 -20.79 -18.07 -19.67
C ARG A 456 -20.56 -17.39 -21.01
N LEU A 457 -20.22 -18.15 -22.06
CA LEU A 457 -20.10 -17.59 -23.41
C LEU A 457 -21.36 -16.85 -23.87
N GLY A 458 -22.54 -17.36 -23.47
CA GLY A 458 -23.82 -16.72 -23.73
C GLY A 458 -23.99 -15.41 -23.00
N ALA A 459 -23.64 -15.36 -21.71
CA ALA A 459 -23.63 -14.13 -20.93
C ALA A 459 -22.70 -13.08 -21.56
N GLU A 460 -21.48 -13.47 -21.95
CA GLU A 460 -20.51 -12.57 -22.59
C GLU A 460 -20.99 -12.01 -23.92
N LEU A 461 -21.55 -12.85 -24.80
CA LEU A 461 -22.12 -12.39 -26.05
C LEU A 461 -23.26 -11.39 -25.83
N LYS A 462 -24.16 -11.66 -24.87
CA LYS A 462 -25.27 -10.76 -24.55
C LYS A 462 -24.77 -9.42 -24.01
N MET A 463 -23.81 -9.45 -23.08
CA MET A 463 -23.19 -8.24 -22.52
C MET A 463 -22.45 -7.43 -23.60
N PHE A 464 -21.72 -8.09 -24.49
CA PHE A 464 -21.09 -7.44 -25.64
C PHE A 464 -22.11 -6.75 -26.55
N LEU A 465 -23.20 -7.44 -26.93
CA LEU A 465 -24.23 -6.86 -27.80
C LEU A 465 -24.92 -5.66 -27.14
N LEU A 466 -25.18 -5.73 -25.84
CA LEU A 466 -25.80 -4.67 -25.05
C LEU A 466 -24.90 -3.44 -24.91
N THR A 467 -23.66 -3.62 -24.44
CA THR A 467 -22.68 -2.55 -24.26
C THR A 467 -22.33 -1.88 -25.59
N SER A 468 -22.30 -2.64 -26.67
CA SER A 468 -22.10 -2.12 -28.03
C SER A 468 -23.27 -1.25 -28.51
N ALA A 469 -24.51 -1.67 -28.23
CA ALA A 469 -25.70 -0.88 -28.57
C ALA A 469 -25.75 0.44 -27.77
N MET A 470 -25.33 0.41 -26.50
CA MET A 470 -25.21 1.60 -25.66
C MET A 470 -24.11 2.53 -26.18
N GLY A 471 -22.91 2.02 -26.45
CA GLY A 471 -21.78 2.82 -26.96
C GLY A 471 -22.14 3.61 -28.22
N LEU A 472 -22.83 2.95 -29.17
CA LEU A 472 -23.30 3.60 -30.41
C LEU A 472 -24.39 4.67 -30.18
N LYS A 473 -25.19 4.55 -29.11
CA LYS A 473 -26.22 5.54 -28.75
C LYS A 473 -25.59 6.83 -28.18
N PHE A 474 -24.50 6.71 -27.45
CA PHE A 474 -23.83 7.85 -26.80
C PHE A 474 -22.80 8.54 -27.70
N GLU A 475 -22.20 7.82 -28.64
CA GLU A 475 -21.24 8.40 -29.58
C GLU A 475 -21.96 9.27 -30.62
N LYS A 476 -21.65 10.57 -30.62
CA LYS A 476 -22.28 11.57 -31.51
C LYS A 476 -21.56 11.71 -32.84
N SER A 477 -20.32 11.22 -32.94
CA SER A 477 -19.51 11.28 -34.14
C SER A 477 -19.85 10.16 -35.12
N ALA A 478 -20.30 10.54 -36.33
CA ALA A 478 -20.64 9.59 -37.37
C ALA A 478 -19.43 8.74 -37.83
N SER A 479 -18.22 9.32 -37.88
CA SER A 479 -17.02 8.61 -38.31
C SER A 479 -16.51 7.60 -37.28
N ILE A 480 -16.61 7.95 -35.99
CA ILE A 480 -16.28 7.05 -34.88
C ILE A 480 -17.30 5.91 -34.84
N ASN A 481 -18.60 6.22 -34.94
CA ASN A 481 -19.65 5.21 -35.02
C ASN A 481 -19.45 4.22 -36.17
N GLN A 482 -19.09 4.70 -37.37
CA GLN A 482 -18.86 3.81 -38.50
C GLN A 482 -17.64 2.90 -38.28
N SER A 483 -16.58 3.41 -37.67
CA SER A 483 -15.39 2.64 -37.33
C SER A 483 -15.69 1.59 -36.25
N LEU A 484 -16.43 1.98 -35.20
CA LEU A 484 -16.90 1.09 -34.14
C LEU A 484 -17.76 -0.04 -34.72
N LYS A 485 -18.79 0.28 -35.53
CA LYS A 485 -19.64 -0.74 -36.18
C LYS A 485 -18.84 -1.79 -36.95
N LYS A 486 -17.79 -1.37 -37.66
CA LYS A 486 -16.91 -2.31 -38.38
C LYS A 486 -16.18 -3.25 -37.43
N VAL A 487 -15.67 -2.74 -36.31
CA VAL A 487 -15.01 -3.57 -35.28
C VAL A 487 -16.03 -4.54 -34.65
N LEU A 488 -17.22 -4.07 -34.31
CA LEU A 488 -18.29 -4.88 -33.72
C LEU A 488 -18.70 -6.04 -34.65
N GLN A 489 -18.92 -5.75 -35.93
CA GLN A 489 -19.20 -6.75 -36.96
C GLN A 489 -18.07 -7.78 -37.09
N GLN A 490 -16.81 -7.34 -37.07
CA GLN A 490 -15.65 -8.23 -37.13
C GLN A 490 -15.58 -9.15 -35.90
N THR A 491 -15.89 -8.63 -34.71
CA THR A 491 -15.92 -9.41 -33.46
C THR A 491 -16.97 -10.52 -33.52
N VAL A 492 -18.21 -10.21 -33.92
CA VAL A 492 -19.25 -11.25 -34.07
C VAL A 492 -18.93 -12.21 -35.21
N GLN A 493 -18.39 -11.73 -36.32
CA GLN A 493 -18.00 -12.59 -37.42
C GLN A 493 -16.92 -13.60 -37.02
N LYS A 494 -15.94 -13.17 -36.21
CA LYS A 494 -14.94 -14.07 -35.62
C LYS A 494 -15.60 -15.07 -34.65
N PHE A 495 -16.46 -14.58 -33.75
CA PHE A 495 -17.20 -15.45 -32.82
C PHE A 495 -17.99 -16.55 -33.56
N LYS A 496 -18.67 -16.20 -34.66
CA LYS A 496 -19.39 -17.16 -35.52
C LYS A 496 -18.48 -18.18 -36.18
N GLN A 497 -17.29 -17.76 -36.64
CA GLN A 497 -16.32 -18.66 -37.24
C GLN A 497 -15.81 -19.67 -36.22
N ASP A 498 -15.50 -19.21 -35.00
CA ASP A 498 -15.01 -20.08 -33.92
C ASP A 498 -16.13 -21.00 -33.39
N LEU A 499 -17.38 -20.54 -33.32
CA LEU A 499 -18.55 -21.37 -32.96
C LEU A 499 -18.75 -22.56 -33.90
N ALA A 500 -18.37 -22.43 -35.18
CA ALA A 500 -18.53 -23.51 -36.16
C ALA A 500 -17.74 -24.78 -35.77
N GLU A 501 -16.70 -24.65 -34.95
CA GLU A 501 -15.88 -25.77 -34.47
C GLU A 501 -16.50 -26.54 -33.30
N LEU A 502 -17.64 -26.04 -32.80
CA LEU A 502 -18.41 -26.59 -31.68
C LEU A 502 -19.84 -27.01 -32.12
N GLU A 503 -20.14 -27.10 -33.42
CA GLU A 503 -21.50 -27.41 -33.91
C GLU A 503 -22.06 -28.76 -33.42
N ASP A 504 -21.20 -29.67 -32.97
CA ASP A 504 -21.60 -30.97 -32.40
C ASP A 504 -22.27 -30.83 -31.01
N TYR A 505 -22.18 -29.65 -30.38
CA TYR A 505 -22.75 -29.38 -29.05
C TYR A 505 -24.11 -28.66 -29.16
N GLU A 506 -25.16 -29.24 -28.59
CA GLU A 506 -26.52 -28.70 -28.64
C GLU A 506 -26.66 -27.27 -28.09
N GLU A 507 -25.91 -26.90 -27.05
CA GLU A 507 -25.96 -25.57 -26.41
C GLU A 507 -25.44 -24.45 -27.33
N VAL A 508 -24.63 -24.79 -28.33
CA VAL A 508 -24.12 -23.83 -29.34
C VAL A 508 -25.23 -23.23 -30.17
N MET A 509 -26.36 -23.94 -30.31
CA MET A 509 -27.49 -23.49 -31.12
C MET A 509 -28.01 -22.11 -30.69
N VAL A 510 -28.13 -21.85 -29.38
CA VAL A 510 -28.58 -20.55 -28.85
C VAL A 510 -27.57 -19.45 -29.19
N LEU A 511 -26.28 -19.72 -29.02
CA LEU A 511 -25.20 -18.77 -29.34
C LEU A 511 -25.15 -18.45 -30.83
N LYS A 512 -25.35 -19.47 -31.67
CA LYS A 512 -25.42 -19.34 -33.13
C LYS A 512 -26.60 -18.48 -33.56
N ASP A 513 -27.78 -18.71 -32.99
CA ASP A 513 -28.97 -17.90 -33.25
C ASP A 513 -28.73 -16.43 -32.90
N LEU A 514 -28.20 -16.16 -31.70
CA LEU A 514 -27.87 -14.79 -31.27
C LEU A 514 -26.85 -14.13 -32.22
N ALA A 515 -25.76 -14.81 -32.54
CA ALA A 515 -24.71 -14.25 -33.39
C ALA A 515 -25.17 -14.02 -34.85
N GLU A 516 -26.10 -14.84 -35.36
CA GLU A 516 -26.69 -14.65 -36.68
C GLU A 516 -27.69 -13.49 -36.72
N CYS A 517 -28.61 -13.44 -35.75
CA CYS A 517 -29.65 -12.43 -35.68
C CYS A 517 -29.08 -11.04 -35.36
N PHE A 518 -27.97 -10.98 -34.63
CA PHE A 518 -27.24 -9.74 -34.31
C PHE A 518 -25.89 -9.65 -35.02
N SER A 519 -25.86 -9.98 -36.31
CA SER A 519 -24.64 -9.94 -37.14
C SER A 519 -23.94 -8.57 -37.22
N GLU A 520 -24.65 -7.48 -36.89
CA GLU A 520 -24.06 -6.15 -36.80
C GLU A 520 -23.20 -5.92 -35.54
N GLY A 521 -23.23 -6.85 -34.58
CA GLY A 521 -22.47 -6.76 -33.34
C GLY A 521 -23.09 -5.86 -32.27
N TYR A 522 -24.37 -5.56 -32.38
CA TYR A 522 -25.14 -4.85 -31.35
C TYR A 522 -26.64 -5.18 -31.46
N LEU A 523 -27.37 -4.90 -30.39
CA LEU A 523 -28.82 -5.12 -30.34
C LEU A 523 -29.56 -4.19 -31.31
N THR A 524 -30.43 -4.77 -32.15
CA THR A 524 -31.30 -4.03 -33.08
C THR A 524 -32.72 -4.58 -33.05
N THR A 525 -33.69 -3.72 -33.39
CA THR A 525 -35.09 -4.15 -33.55
C THR A 525 -35.24 -5.26 -34.60
N GLN A 526 -34.52 -5.17 -35.71
CA GLN A 526 -34.54 -6.20 -36.74
C GLN A 526 -33.94 -7.51 -36.25
N GLY A 527 -32.85 -7.45 -35.47
CA GLY A 527 -32.24 -8.64 -34.87
C GLY A 527 -33.16 -9.35 -33.90
N TYR A 528 -33.86 -8.62 -33.02
CA TYR A 528 -34.86 -9.22 -32.13
C TYR A 528 -36.01 -9.90 -32.89
N ARG A 529 -36.58 -9.21 -33.89
CA ARG A 529 -37.64 -9.81 -34.73
C ARG A 529 -37.15 -11.07 -35.47
N ALA A 530 -35.95 -11.03 -36.03
CA ALA A 530 -35.35 -12.18 -36.69
C ALA A 530 -35.14 -13.35 -35.71
N LEU A 531 -34.70 -13.06 -34.49
CA LEU A 531 -34.50 -14.06 -33.44
C LEU A 531 -35.81 -14.70 -33.01
N PHE A 532 -36.83 -13.91 -32.67
CA PHE A 532 -38.14 -14.42 -32.28
C PHE A 532 -38.76 -15.29 -33.38
N GLN A 533 -38.70 -14.82 -34.63
CA GLN A 533 -39.17 -15.60 -35.77
C GLN A 533 -38.40 -16.92 -35.93
N LYS A 534 -37.08 -16.89 -35.73
CA LYS A 534 -36.24 -18.09 -35.87
C LYS A 534 -36.53 -19.12 -34.78
N VAL A 535 -36.70 -18.67 -33.54
CA VAL A 535 -37.08 -19.53 -32.40
C VAL A 535 -38.47 -20.11 -32.63
N TYR A 536 -39.45 -19.27 -32.99
CA TYR A 536 -40.82 -19.69 -33.29
C TYR A 536 -40.87 -20.74 -34.41
N ASN A 537 -40.15 -20.53 -35.52
CA ASN A 537 -40.13 -21.47 -36.65
C ASN A 537 -39.50 -22.84 -36.32
N ARG A 538 -38.64 -22.91 -35.30
CA ARG A 538 -37.96 -24.16 -34.92
C ARG A 538 -38.78 -24.99 -33.94
N LEU A 539 -39.62 -24.35 -33.15
CA LEU A 539 -40.34 -25.00 -32.07
C LEU A 539 -41.66 -25.60 -32.58
N PRO A 540 -42.05 -26.79 -32.06
CA PRO A 540 -43.22 -27.50 -32.58
C PRO A 540 -44.55 -26.87 -32.11
N SER A 541 -44.52 -26.02 -31.07
CA SER A 541 -45.71 -25.34 -30.55
C SER A 541 -45.41 -23.92 -30.07
N PHE A 542 -46.47 -23.12 -29.95
CA PHE A 542 -46.39 -21.78 -29.35
C PHE A 542 -46.08 -21.84 -27.85
N ASP A 543 -46.48 -22.91 -27.17
CA ASP A 543 -46.14 -23.17 -25.77
C ASP A 543 -44.63 -23.22 -25.57
N ASP A 544 -43.91 -23.95 -26.43
CA ASP A 544 -42.46 -24.05 -26.35
C ASP A 544 -41.78 -22.69 -26.50
N LEU A 545 -42.31 -21.79 -27.34
CA LEU A 545 -41.77 -20.43 -27.48
C LEU A 545 -41.85 -19.68 -26.16
N ILE A 546 -43.01 -19.73 -25.48
CA ILE A 546 -43.24 -19.05 -24.20
C ILE A 546 -42.35 -19.64 -23.11
N PHE A 547 -42.21 -20.97 -23.04
CA PHE A 547 -41.35 -21.62 -22.05
C PHE A 547 -39.85 -21.44 -22.31
N GLN A 548 -39.42 -21.29 -23.57
CA GLN A 548 -38.00 -21.13 -23.93
C GLN A 548 -37.56 -19.67 -23.99
N ILE A 549 -38.48 -18.71 -23.89
CA ILE A 549 -38.17 -17.28 -24.02
C ILE A 549 -37.16 -16.82 -22.96
N ASP A 550 -37.29 -17.34 -21.73
CA ASP A 550 -36.38 -17.05 -20.63
C ASP A 550 -34.99 -17.66 -20.83
N ARG A 551 -34.86 -18.71 -21.65
CA ARG A 551 -33.57 -19.29 -22.01
C ARG A 551 -32.78 -18.37 -22.94
N TYR A 552 -33.47 -17.71 -23.86
CA TYR A 552 -32.85 -16.73 -24.75
C TYR A 552 -32.58 -15.41 -24.01
N PHE A 553 -33.52 -14.97 -23.18
CA PHE A 553 -33.37 -13.78 -22.35
C PHE A 553 -34.15 -13.92 -21.04
N PRO A 554 -33.48 -14.24 -19.92
CA PRO A 554 -34.15 -14.38 -18.63
C PRO A 554 -34.80 -13.05 -18.21
N ASP A 555 -35.93 -13.10 -17.50
CA ASP A 555 -36.57 -11.90 -16.93
C ASP A 555 -35.64 -11.25 -15.89
N ILE A 556 -34.95 -10.18 -16.30
CA ILE A 556 -33.93 -9.50 -15.50
C ILE A 556 -34.56 -8.64 -14.40
N ARG A 557 -35.90 -8.47 -14.36
CA ARG A 557 -36.58 -7.76 -13.27
C ARG A 557 -36.40 -8.45 -11.90
N GLY A 558 -35.95 -9.70 -11.88
CA GLY A 558 -35.57 -10.45 -10.67
C GLY A 558 -34.06 -10.56 -10.40
N ILE A 559 -33.19 -10.08 -11.30
CA ILE A 559 -31.74 -10.02 -11.04
C ILE A 559 -31.50 -8.78 -10.20
N GLY A 560 -31.13 -9.00 -8.94
CA GLY A 560 -30.88 -7.96 -7.96
C GLY A 560 -29.91 -6.89 -8.46
N HIS A 561 -29.99 -5.75 -7.78
CA HIS A 561 -29.24 -4.51 -7.98
C HIS A 561 -27.69 -4.63 -7.86
N ASP A 562 -27.09 -5.75 -8.22
CA ASP A 562 -25.65 -6.02 -8.10
C ASP A 562 -24.85 -5.66 -9.36
N PHE A 563 -25.42 -4.85 -10.27
CA PHE A 563 -24.62 -4.05 -11.19
C PHE A 563 -24.28 -2.73 -10.51
N ASP A 564 -23.07 -2.66 -9.94
CA ASP A 564 -22.54 -1.51 -9.18
C ASP A 564 -22.40 -0.21 -9.98
N GLU A 565 -22.78 -0.18 -11.26
CA GLU A 565 -22.81 1.04 -12.06
C GLU A 565 -24.24 1.48 -12.37
N LEU A 566 -24.69 2.50 -11.62
CA LEU A 566 -25.93 3.26 -11.83
C LEU A 566 -26.16 3.68 -13.30
N PHE A 567 -25.10 3.82 -14.09
CA PHE A 567 -25.12 4.16 -15.51
C PHE A 567 -25.50 2.99 -16.42
N LEU A 568 -24.99 1.78 -16.16
CA LEU A 568 -25.35 0.56 -16.88
C LEU A 568 -26.83 0.22 -16.64
N ASN A 569 -27.33 0.40 -15.41
CA ASN A 569 -28.74 0.12 -15.08
C ASN A 569 -29.73 1.01 -15.85
N MET A 570 -29.45 2.32 -15.98
CA MET A 570 -30.33 3.22 -16.73
C MET A 570 -30.31 2.95 -18.24
N ALA A 571 -29.14 2.72 -18.83
CA ALA A 571 -29.01 2.52 -20.27
C ALA A 571 -29.37 1.09 -20.72
N ALA A 572 -29.16 0.08 -19.87
CA ALA A 572 -29.64 -1.28 -20.08
C ALA A 572 -31.17 -1.36 -19.95
N GLY A 573 -31.77 -0.61 -19.00
CA GLY A 573 -33.22 -0.52 -18.82
C GLY A 573 -33.96 -0.18 -20.12
N ASP A 574 -33.51 0.86 -20.84
CA ASP A 574 -34.10 1.25 -22.14
C ASP A 574 -34.11 0.12 -23.19
N TRP A 575 -33.08 -0.74 -23.19
CA TRP A 575 -32.96 -1.83 -24.15
C TRP A 575 -33.73 -3.08 -23.72
N LEU A 576 -33.84 -3.31 -22.41
CA LEU A 576 -34.66 -4.38 -21.83
C LEU A 576 -36.16 -4.08 -22.01
N ASP A 577 -36.59 -2.86 -21.73
CA ASP A 577 -37.97 -2.41 -21.98
C ASP A 577 -38.34 -2.57 -23.46
N LYS A 578 -37.39 -2.22 -24.35
CA LYS A 578 -37.56 -2.37 -25.79
C LYS A 578 -37.60 -3.83 -26.24
N GLN A 579 -36.86 -4.72 -25.57
CA GLN A 579 -36.93 -6.16 -25.84
C GLN A 579 -38.32 -6.71 -25.45
N GLU A 580 -38.81 -6.39 -24.25
CA GLU A 580 -40.14 -6.79 -23.78
C GLU A 580 -41.24 -6.23 -24.69
N GLU A 581 -41.13 -4.97 -25.13
CA GLU A 581 -42.06 -4.37 -26.09
C GLU A 581 -42.08 -5.13 -27.43
N LEU A 582 -40.90 -5.47 -27.97
CA LEU A 582 -40.80 -6.20 -29.23
C LEU A 582 -41.31 -7.64 -29.11
N LEU A 583 -41.07 -8.28 -27.96
CA LEU A 583 -41.61 -9.60 -27.69
C LEU A 583 -43.14 -9.55 -27.59
N PHE A 584 -43.69 -8.58 -26.87
CA PHE A 584 -45.14 -8.38 -26.80
C PHE A 584 -45.74 -8.14 -28.19
N GLN A 585 -45.10 -7.29 -29.01
CA GLN A 585 -45.52 -7.08 -30.41
C GLN A 585 -45.50 -8.38 -31.22
N PHE A 586 -44.47 -9.21 -31.05
CA PHE A 586 -44.39 -10.50 -31.74
C PHE A 586 -45.52 -11.45 -31.33
N ILE A 587 -45.85 -11.49 -30.03
CA ILE A 587 -46.98 -12.27 -29.51
C ILE A 587 -48.32 -11.73 -30.04
N LEU A 588 -48.49 -10.40 -30.14
CA LEU A 588 -49.66 -9.78 -30.75
C LEU A 588 -49.83 -10.22 -32.21
N GLU A 589 -48.74 -10.25 -32.97
CA GLU A 589 -48.73 -10.68 -34.39
C GLU A 589 -49.13 -12.16 -34.54
N HIS A 590 -48.87 -13.00 -33.53
CA HIS A 590 -49.13 -14.45 -33.53
C HIS A 590 -50.22 -14.88 -32.52
N HIS A 591 -51.09 -13.96 -32.10
CA HIS A 591 -52.07 -14.21 -31.04
C HIS A 591 -53.10 -15.31 -31.33
N ASP A 592 -53.30 -15.68 -32.61
CA ASP A 592 -54.19 -16.79 -32.97
C ASP A 592 -53.67 -18.14 -32.47
N ASP A 593 -52.34 -18.30 -32.35
CA ASP A 593 -51.71 -19.52 -31.85
C ASP A 593 -51.94 -19.69 -30.34
N LEU A 594 -52.08 -18.58 -29.59
CA LEU A 594 -52.39 -18.61 -28.16
C LEU A 594 -53.75 -19.24 -27.86
N ARG A 595 -54.66 -19.31 -28.83
CA ARG A 595 -55.96 -19.98 -28.64
C ARG A 595 -55.81 -21.47 -28.35
N ASN A 596 -54.76 -22.08 -28.88
CA ASN A 596 -54.46 -23.50 -28.74
C ASN A 596 -53.34 -23.79 -27.72
N ALA A 597 -52.75 -22.76 -27.12
CA ALA A 597 -51.70 -22.89 -26.12
C ALA A 597 -52.25 -23.47 -24.79
N SER A 598 -51.38 -24.07 -23.99
CA SER A 598 -51.69 -24.50 -22.62
C SER A 598 -52.10 -23.33 -21.72
N LEU A 599 -52.88 -23.61 -20.67
CA LEU A 599 -53.24 -22.58 -19.68
C LEU A 599 -52.01 -22.02 -18.94
N GLU A 600 -50.97 -22.84 -18.75
CA GLU A 600 -49.70 -22.41 -18.14
C GLU A 600 -48.99 -21.36 -19.00
N SER A 601 -48.89 -21.55 -20.31
CA SER A 601 -48.31 -20.53 -21.20
C SER A 601 -49.12 -19.25 -21.25
N ILE A 602 -50.46 -19.37 -21.23
CA ILE A 602 -51.34 -18.20 -21.16
C ILE A 602 -51.14 -17.45 -19.84
N GLU A 603 -51.00 -18.18 -18.74
CA GLU A 603 -50.68 -17.62 -17.43
C GLU A 603 -49.34 -16.88 -17.44
N LEU A 604 -48.28 -17.47 -18.00
CA LEU A 604 -46.97 -16.81 -18.14
C LEU A 604 -47.04 -15.52 -18.97
N VAL A 605 -47.80 -15.52 -20.07
CA VAL A 605 -48.00 -14.31 -20.89
C VAL A 605 -48.76 -13.24 -20.12
N VAL A 606 -49.78 -13.63 -19.35
CA VAL A 606 -50.54 -12.71 -18.49
C VAL A 606 -49.64 -12.17 -17.37
N ASP A 607 -48.85 -13.01 -16.73
CA ASP A 607 -47.93 -12.62 -15.66
C ASP A 607 -46.88 -11.62 -16.16
N ARG A 608 -46.32 -11.86 -17.35
CA ARG A 608 -45.24 -11.04 -17.89
C ARG A 608 -45.70 -9.69 -18.46
N PHE A 609 -46.88 -9.66 -19.10
CA PHE A 609 -47.32 -8.50 -19.90
C PHE A 609 -48.60 -7.83 -19.41
N CYS A 610 -49.33 -8.37 -18.43
CA CYS A 610 -50.56 -7.75 -17.92
C CYS A 610 -50.25 -6.61 -16.92
N HIS A 611 -49.46 -5.64 -17.37
CA HIS A 611 -49.04 -4.45 -16.61
C HIS A 611 -49.44 -3.15 -17.33
N PRO A 612 -49.56 -2.01 -16.62
CA PRO A 612 -50.03 -0.74 -17.20
C PRO A 612 -49.25 -0.25 -18.44
N GLU A 613 -47.99 -0.64 -18.58
CA GLU A 613 -47.09 -0.26 -19.68
C GLU A 613 -47.49 -0.89 -21.02
N PHE A 614 -48.03 -2.12 -21.01
CA PHE A 614 -48.49 -2.82 -22.21
C PHE A 614 -49.99 -2.60 -22.51
N MET A 615 -50.69 -1.78 -21.71
CA MET A 615 -52.12 -1.49 -21.85
C MET A 615 -52.41 -0.30 -22.80
N HIS A 616 -51.67 -0.23 -23.91
CA HIS A 616 -51.97 0.63 -25.06
C HIS A 616 -53.12 0.02 -25.89
N PRO A 617 -53.74 0.74 -26.87
CA PRO A 617 -54.96 0.26 -27.54
C PRO A 617 -54.87 -1.15 -28.13
N ASN A 618 -53.73 -1.53 -28.70
CA ASN A 618 -53.52 -2.87 -29.26
C ASN A 618 -53.40 -3.93 -28.16
N GLY A 619 -52.65 -3.67 -27.10
CA GLY A 619 -52.55 -4.59 -25.96
C GLY A 619 -53.87 -4.77 -25.21
N LEU A 620 -54.66 -3.71 -25.04
CA LEU A 620 -56.02 -3.80 -24.50
C LEU A 620 -56.91 -4.71 -25.34
N ASN A 621 -56.86 -4.56 -26.67
CA ASN A 621 -57.62 -5.41 -27.58
C ASN A 621 -57.18 -6.87 -27.48
N PHE A 622 -55.87 -7.12 -27.38
CA PHE A 622 -55.33 -8.46 -27.19
C PHE A 622 -55.79 -9.12 -25.90
N PHE A 623 -55.70 -8.45 -24.75
CA PHE A 623 -56.17 -9.03 -23.48
C PHE A 623 -57.69 -9.24 -23.46
N LEU A 624 -58.47 -8.41 -24.16
CA LEU A 624 -59.90 -8.65 -24.36
C LEU A 624 -60.16 -9.90 -25.20
N GLN A 625 -59.44 -10.07 -26.31
CA GLN A 625 -59.52 -11.26 -27.16
C GLN A 625 -59.10 -12.53 -26.42
N LEU A 626 -58.02 -12.46 -25.63
CA LEU A 626 -57.55 -13.56 -24.78
C LEU A 626 -58.60 -13.91 -23.71
N GLY A 627 -59.23 -12.91 -23.10
CA GLY A 627 -60.34 -13.11 -22.17
C GLY A 627 -61.56 -13.79 -22.79
N SER A 628 -61.92 -13.43 -24.03
CA SER A 628 -62.98 -14.11 -24.79
C SER A 628 -62.61 -15.55 -25.17
N CYS A 629 -61.34 -15.80 -25.50
CA CYS A 629 -60.84 -17.16 -25.77
C CYS A 629 -60.94 -18.05 -24.52
N LEU A 630 -60.52 -17.54 -23.36
CA LEU A 630 -60.66 -18.27 -22.10
C LEU A 630 -62.14 -18.52 -21.74
N GLU A 631 -63.04 -17.58 -22.02
CA GLU A 631 -64.49 -17.77 -21.85
C GLU A 631 -65.02 -18.96 -22.67
N GLU A 632 -64.55 -19.08 -23.93
CA GLU A 632 -64.91 -20.17 -24.82
C GLU A 632 -64.38 -21.52 -24.31
N ARG A 633 -63.14 -21.55 -23.80
CA ARG A 633 -62.56 -22.75 -23.17
C ARG A 633 -63.31 -23.19 -21.91
N VAL A 634 -63.75 -22.24 -21.08
CA VAL A 634 -64.62 -22.51 -19.93
C VAL A 634 -65.95 -23.13 -20.39
N LYS A 635 -66.58 -22.58 -21.43
CA LYS A 635 -67.82 -23.12 -22.02
C LYS A 635 -67.62 -24.53 -22.59
N ASN A 636 -66.42 -24.83 -23.08
CA ASN A 636 -66.03 -26.13 -23.61
C ASN A 636 -65.58 -27.14 -22.52
N GLY A 637 -65.69 -26.79 -21.23
CA GLY A 637 -65.49 -27.71 -20.10
C GLY A 637 -64.17 -27.56 -19.34
N GLU A 638 -63.32 -26.61 -19.71
CA GLU A 638 -62.02 -26.39 -19.05
C GLU A 638 -62.16 -25.39 -17.88
N ALA A 639 -62.65 -25.87 -16.74
CA ALA A 639 -62.98 -25.02 -15.59
C ALA A 639 -61.79 -24.20 -15.03
N ALA A 640 -60.55 -24.70 -15.19
CA ALA A 640 -59.34 -24.01 -14.73
C ALA A 640 -59.10 -22.66 -15.45
N ALA A 641 -59.58 -22.50 -16.69
CA ALA A 641 -59.47 -21.26 -17.45
C ALA A 641 -60.23 -20.08 -16.81
N MET A 642 -61.22 -20.36 -15.97
CA MET A 642 -62.05 -19.33 -15.32
C MET A 642 -61.24 -18.45 -14.35
N ALA A 643 -60.24 -19.02 -13.67
CA ALA A 643 -59.38 -18.27 -12.75
C ALA A 643 -58.56 -17.20 -13.50
N LEU A 644 -57.92 -17.60 -14.60
CA LEU A 644 -57.15 -16.72 -15.49
C LEU A 644 -58.05 -15.66 -16.13
N GLN A 645 -59.23 -16.06 -16.60
CA GLN A 645 -60.21 -15.13 -17.19
C GLN A 645 -60.62 -14.04 -16.19
N ASN A 646 -60.98 -14.42 -14.97
CA ASN A 646 -61.36 -13.47 -13.92
C ASN A 646 -60.22 -12.52 -13.57
N ARG A 647 -58.98 -13.03 -13.56
CA ARG A 647 -57.77 -12.22 -13.32
C ARG A 647 -57.57 -11.16 -14.38
N ILE A 648 -57.66 -11.51 -15.67
CA ILE A 648 -57.56 -10.55 -16.78
C ILE A 648 -58.67 -9.50 -16.67
N ILE A 649 -59.92 -9.91 -16.41
CA ILE A 649 -61.06 -8.99 -16.29
C ILE A 649 -60.85 -7.99 -15.14
N ASN A 650 -60.44 -8.46 -13.96
CA ASN A 650 -60.20 -7.61 -12.80
C ASN A 650 -59.09 -6.58 -13.08
N LEU A 651 -57.99 -7.02 -13.71
CA LEU A 651 -56.88 -6.13 -14.07
C LEU A 651 -57.28 -5.08 -15.13
N LEU A 652 -58.08 -5.45 -16.12
CA LEU A 652 -58.63 -4.51 -17.11
C LEU A 652 -59.57 -3.47 -16.46
N LEU A 653 -60.35 -3.88 -15.46
CA LEU A 653 -61.20 -2.99 -14.68
C LEU A 653 -60.38 -2.00 -13.83
N GLU A 654 -59.33 -2.48 -13.16
CA GLU A 654 -58.39 -1.65 -12.40
C GLU A 654 -57.72 -0.60 -13.28
N TYR A 655 -57.21 -0.99 -14.46
CA TYR A 655 -56.61 -0.07 -15.42
C TYR A 655 -57.60 1.02 -15.87
N ARG A 656 -58.86 0.65 -16.13
CA ARG A 656 -59.93 1.61 -16.48
C ARG A 656 -60.16 2.64 -15.38
N GLN A 657 -60.09 2.24 -14.12
CA GLN A 657 -60.21 3.13 -12.95
C GLN A 657 -58.99 4.08 -12.82
N ILE A 658 -57.77 3.57 -13.02
CA ILE A 658 -56.53 4.37 -13.01
C ILE A 658 -56.53 5.42 -14.13
N ARG A 659 -56.97 5.06 -15.33
CA ARG A 659 -57.09 6.00 -16.46
C ARG A 659 -58.15 7.08 -16.22
N ALA A 660 -59.25 6.72 -15.55
CA ALA A 660 -60.33 7.65 -15.19
C ALA A 660 -59.90 8.66 -14.11
N THR A 661 -59.03 8.25 -13.17
CA THR A 661 -58.46 9.13 -12.14
C THR A 661 -57.38 10.05 -12.69
N ARG A 662 -56.45 9.59 -13.55
CA ARG A 662 -55.47 10.46 -14.21
C ARG A 662 -56.09 11.53 -15.11
N ARG A 663 -57.19 11.20 -15.82
CA ARG A 663 -57.94 12.19 -16.62
C ARG A 663 -58.63 13.28 -15.80
N LYS A 664 -58.89 13.04 -14.51
CA LYS A 664 -59.45 14.03 -13.58
C LYS A 664 -58.40 14.94 -12.93
N SER A 665 -57.11 14.59 -12.94
CA SER A 665 -56.04 15.42 -12.34
C SER A 665 -55.32 16.34 -13.33
N THR A 666 -55.49 16.14 -14.65
CA THR A 666 -54.97 17.00 -15.73
C THR A 666 -56.02 17.96 -16.32
N ARG A 667 -57.20 18.04 -15.70
CA ARG A 667 -58.18 19.13 -15.86
C ARG A 667 -58.18 19.94 -14.59
#